data_AF-A0A954HTQ9-F1
#
_entry.id   AF-A0A954HTQ9-F1
#
_cell.length_a   1.000
_cell.length_b   1.000
_cell.length_c   1.000
_cell.angle_alpha   90.00
_cell.angle_beta   90.00
_cell.angle_gamma   90.00
#
_symmetry.space_group_name_H-M   'P 1'
#
loop_
_entity.id
_entity.type
_entity.pdbx_description
1 polymer ?
#
loop_
_entity_poly.entity_id
_entity_poly.type
_entity_poly.pdbx_seq_one_letter_code
_entity_poly.pdbx_strand_id
1 'polypeptide(L)'
;GQQVTADIYPYVHNGLGIAALIHPRHFSAGFDQLRERLDNSEVRAEIRREMESTDGWENWFRHAGSDWNRIVIGRTNEPPYDGLDGQTVAAIAAEKQEDPWDTFFRLVQAGAFALPETMTDANKILAMQQDFISFCTDVGPAGGSRSASHPRAFGSFPRLLSKYVRDLGAISPERAVAQAAAAAANDVFAYDRGRIAVGLAADVIVFDYEHLADKADFVHPHAVSEGVRHVIVNGTLVLKDGQQTEARPGRILRGPGFRPETAAWNTASGEDKSAFAEVDRLLKNFLREHHVPGASVALTDRGKLIFARGYGFADLAAAEKVSPENLFRIASISKPITAVAVLQLAEQEKLKLDDRVFDVLDCRAEIEQAGEAFDPRCREITIRQLLQHRGGWDRDKSFDAMFQSVRFANQLQLPPPANAEAVIQAMFSQHLDFAPGQRYAYSNFGYNLLGRVIEKVSGQEYEAYVREHVLAPLSITAMKIGGTRLSQRSEDEVRYYQPGTGKSVFAEDLDQEVPWPYGAWYLEAMDSHGGWIASATDLAKFAMAFDDPENCPILSRESIEQMHDRPEGSAGFEDDGTPKETYYSLGWMNRVLSSGEINHWHTGSLNGTATILIRRHDGKNMVALLNSRVSPSAEHLGRAIDRLLHKAVDSVGKL
;
A
#
# COMPACT_ATOMS: atom_id res chain seq x y z
N GLY A 1 -36.08 -26.65 -10.69
CA GLY A 1 -36.05 -26.18 -9.29
C GLY A 1 -34.82 -25.33 -9.08
N GLN A 2 -34.79 -24.50 -8.04
CA GLN A 2 -33.58 -23.79 -7.61
C GLN A 2 -32.88 -24.59 -6.51
N GLN A 3 -31.55 -24.60 -6.50
CA GLN A 3 -30.78 -25.17 -5.40
C GLN A 3 -30.79 -24.19 -4.23
N VAL A 4 -31.16 -24.66 -3.05
CA VAL A 4 -31.20 -23.89 -1.82
C VAL A 4 -30.24 -24.55 -0.83
N THR A 5 -29.32 -23.76 -0.30
CA THR A 5 -28.36 -24.17 0.72
C THR A 5 -28.35 -23.13 1.82
N ALA A 6 -27.81 -23.49 2.98
CA ALA A 6 -27.60 -22.57 4.10
C ALA A 6 -26.35 -23.00 4.87
N ASP A 7 -25.78 -22.09 5.64
CA ASP A 7 -24.61 -22.34 6.47
C ASP A 7 -24.86 -21.93 7.92
N ILE A 8 -24.13 -22.55 8.85
CA ILE A 8 -24.13 -22.19 10.27
C ILE A 8 -22.72 -22.20 10.85
N TYR A 9 -22.49 -21.33 11.83
CA TYR A 9 -21.37 -21.47 12.76
C TYR A 9 -21.85 -22.13 14.08
N PRO A 10 -21.00 -22.92 14.77
CA PRO A 10 -21.41 -23.79 15.88
C PRO A 10 -21.45 -23.08 17.26
N TYR A 11 -21.93 -21.84 17.31
CA TYR A 11 -22.16 -21.10 18.56
C TYR A 11 -23.63 -20.73 18.69
N VAL A 12 -24.15 -20.81 19.92
CA VAL A 12 -25.55 -20.50 20.26
C VAL A 12 -25.82 -19.00 20.39
N HIS A 13 -24.77 -18.19 20.57
CA HIS A 13 -24.82 -16.74 20.49
C HIS A 13 -24.58 -16.30 19.05
N ASN A 14 -25.27 -15.24 18.60
CA ASN A 14 -25.02 -14.64 17.31
C ASN A 14 -23.94 -13.54 17.40
N GLY A 15 -23.59 -12.92 16.28
CA GLY A 15 -22.76 -11.72 16.26
C GLY A 15 -23.35 -10.64 15.36
N LEU A 16 -23.71 -9.50 15.94
CA LEU A 16 -24.34 -8.39 15.23
C LEU A 16 -23.97 -7.04 15.86
N GLY A 17 -24.09 -5.96 15.09
CA GLY A 17 -24.04 -4.61 15.68
C GLY A 17 -25.21 -4.43 16.64
N ILE A 18 -24.97 -3.93 17.85
CA ILE A 18 -26.01 -3.86 18.91
C ILE A 18 -27.25 -3.07 18.48
N ALA A 19 -27.09 -2.12 17.57
CA ALA A 19 -28.18 -1.34 16.99
C ALA A 19 -29.20 -2.22 16.25
N ALA A 20 -28.83 -3.42 15.76
CA ALA A 20 -29.77 -4.33 15.10
C ALA A 20 -30.86 -4.88 16.04
N LEU A 21 -30.75 -4.66 17.36
CA LEU A 21 -31.85 -4.91 18.30
C LEU A 21 -32.98 -3.86 18.18
N ILE A 22 -32.77 -2.74 17.48
CA ILE A 22 -33.74 -1.66 17.28
C ILE A 22 -34.52 -1.89 15.98
N HIS A 23 -35.81 -1.55 15.99
CA HIS A 23 -36.67 -1.67 14.82
C HIS A 23 -36.09 -0.94 13.58
N PRO A 24 -36.05 -1.58 12.38
CA PRO A 24 -35.39 -1.04 11.19
C PRO A 24 -35.83 0.35 10.73
N ARG A 25 -37.06 0.77 11.06
CA ARG A 25 -37.60 2.10 10.70
C ARG A 25 -36.75 3.27 11.22
N HIS A 26 -35.99 3.07 12.30
CA HIS A 26 -35.16 4.11 12.90
C HIS A 26 -33.89 4.40 12.11
N PHE A 27 -33.59 3.59 11.09
CA PHE A 27 -32.40 3.70 10.25
C PHE A 27 -32.66 4.38 8.90
N SER A 28 -33.87 4.92 8.66
CA SER A 28 -34.24 5.53 7.37
C SER A 28 -33.34 6.70 6.94
N ALA A 29 -32.75 7.41 7.91
CA ALA A 29 -31.80 8.51 7.69
C ALA A 29 -30.33 8.11 7.98
N GLY A 30 -30.05 6.82 8.16
CA GLY A 30 -28.72 6.30 8.51
C GLY A 30 -28.43 6.23 10.01
N PHE A 31 -27.30 5.61 10.35
CA PHE A 31 -26.91 5.31 11.73
C PHE A 31 -26.48 6.55 12.52
N ASP A 32 -25.79 7.51 11.90
CA ASP A 32 -25.37 8.74 12.59
C ASP A 32 -26.59 9.55 13.07
N GLN A 33 -27.64 9.62 12.25
CA GLN A 33 -28.86 10.31 12.63
C GLN A 33 -29.60 9.60 13.78
N LEU A 34 -29.58 8.25 13.80
CA LEU A 34 -30.10 7.49 14.94
C LEU A 34 -29.32 7.83 16.20
N ARG A 35 -27.98 7.83 16.13
CA ARG A 35 -27.10 8.11 17.26
C ARG A 35 -27.39 9.47 17.92
N GLU A 36 -27.61 10.51 17.12
CA GLU A 36 -28.01 11.84 17.61
C GLU A 36 -29.41 11.81 18.25
N ARG A 37 -30.37 11.13 17.61
CA ARG A 37 -31.75 11.05 18.10
C ARG A 37 -31.88 10.29 19.42
N LEU A 38 -30.94 9.39 19.72
CA LEU A 38 -30.89 8.67 20.98
C LEU A 38 -30.60 9.59 22.18
N ASP A 39 -30.23 10.85 22.00
CA ASP A 39 -30.20 11.81 23.12
C ASP A 39 -31.59 12.23 23.60
N ASN A 40 -32.62 12.01 22.78
CA ASN A 40 -34.01 12.32 23.13
C ASN A 40 -34.69 11.16 23.88
N SER A 41 -35.11 11.44 25.12
CA SER A 41 -35.81 10.49 25.99
C SER A 41 -37.14 9.94 25.40
N GLU A 42 -37.87 10.73 24.61
CA GLU A 42 -39.11 10.28 23.96
C GLU A 42 -38.82 9.23 22.89
N VAL A 43 -37.73 9.40 22.15
CA VAL A 43 -37.26 8.44 21.13
C VAL A 43 -36.82 7.14 21.82
N ARG A 44 -36.10 7.21 22.94
CA ARG A 44 -35.74 6.02 23.74
C ARG A 44 -36.99 5.27 24.23
N ALA A 45 -37.96 5.98 24.77
CA ALA A 45 -39.21 5.39 25.25
C ALA A 45 -40.05 4.77 24.10
N GLU A 46 -40.00 5.37 22.91
CA GLU A 46 -40.58 4.80 21.70
C GLU A 46 -39.90 3.49 21.31
N ILE A 47 -38.56 3.48 21.15
CA ILE A 47 -37.78 2.30 20.80
C ILE A 47 -37.99 1.17 21.81
N ARG A 48 -37.96 1.49 23.10
CA ARG A 48 -38.21 0.52 24.18
C ARG A 48 -39.57 -0.16 24.02
N ARG A 49 -40.64 0.62 23.85
CA ARG A 49 -42.00 0.07 23.65
C ARG A 49 -42.03 -0.88 22.46
N GLU A 50 -41.33 -0.56 21.38
CA GLU A 50 -41.29 -1.43 20.21
C GLU A 50 -40.57 -2.75 20.44
N MET A 51 -39.41 -2.68 21.09
CA MET A 51 -38.63 -3.86 21.44
C MET A 51 -39.39 -4.77 22.41
N GLU A 52 -40.20 -4.19 23.32
CA GLU A 52 -40.98 -4.95 24.30
C GLU A 52 -42.31 -5.49 23.74
N SER A 53 -42.97 -4.79 22.83
CA SER A 53 -44.40 -5.05 22.52
C SER A 53 -44.81 -5.10 21.05
N THR A 54 -43.98 -4.67 20.10
CA THR A 54 -44.36 -4.63 18.68
C THR A 54 -44.06 -5.96 17.98
N ASP A 55 -45.09 -6.55 17.36
CA ASP A 55 -45.00 -7.77 16.55
C ASP A 55 -44.71 -7.47 15.07
N GLY A 56 -44.41 -8.52 14.28
CA GLY A 56 -44.31 -8.42 12.81
C GLY A 56 -42.95 -8.02 12.25
N TRP A 57 -41.89 -8.05 13.05
CA TRP A 57 -40.51 -7.79 12.63
C TRP A 57 -39.52 -8.73 13.35
N GLU A 58 -38.31 -8.85 12.83
CA GLU A 58 -37.24 -9.64 13.44
C GLU A 58 -36.66 -8.92 14.67
N ASN A 59 -37.07 -9.37 15.86
CA ASN A 59 -36.70 -8.75 17.12
C ASN A 59 -35.69 -9.62 17.89
N TRP A 60 -34.41 -9.28 17.76
CA TRP A 60 -33.29 -10.00 18.40
C TRP A 60 -33.35 -10.01 19.94
N PHE A 61 -33.88 -8.95 20.56
CA PHE A 61 -34.07 -8.91 22.01
C PHE A 61 -35.09 -9.96 22.47
N ARG A 62 -36.21 -10.07 21.75
CA ARG A 62 -37.23 -11.10 22.03
C ARG A 62 -36.74 -12.50 21.72
N HIS A 63 -35.95 -12.68 20.66
CA HIS A 63 -35.33 -13.97 20.35
C HIS A 63 -34.34 -14.43 21.43
N ALA A 64 -33.71 -13.49 22.14
CA ALA A 64 -32.94 -13.75 23.35
C ALA A 64 -33.82 -13.89 24.62
N GLY A 65 -35.14 -14.02 24.48
CA GLY A 65 -36.07 -14.18 25.60
C GLY A 65 -36.43 -12.88 26.34
N SER A 66 -36.16 -11.72 25.73
CA SER A 66 -36.33 -10.40 26.36
C SER A 66 -35.53 -10.24 27.67
N ASP A 67 -34.34 -10.84 27.70
CA ASP A 67 -33.49 -10.91 28.88
C ASP A 67 -32.09 -10.33 28.58
N TRP A 68 -31.74 -9.26 29.28
CA TRP A 68 -30.43 -8.61 29.18
C TRP A 68 -29.27 -9.49 29.66
N ASN A 69 -29.53 -10.57 30.41
CA ASN A 69 -28.52 -11.57 30.77
C ASN A 69 -28.11 -12.46 29.59
N ARG A 70 -28.86 -12.44 28.48
CA ARG A 70 -28.60 -13.26 27.30
C ARG A 70 -28.00 -12.46 26.15
N ILE A 71 -27.56 -11.23 26.42
CA ILE A 71 -26.96 -10.33 25.44
C ILE A 71 -25.56 -9.96 25.94
N VAL A 72 -24.56 -10.64 25.39
CA VAL A 72 -23.16 -10.39 25.71
C VAL A 72 -22.61 -9.28 24.81
N ILE A 73 -21.75 -8.41 25.34
CA ILE A 73 -21.07 -7.37 24.57
C ILE A 73 -19.70 -7.90 24.13
N GLY A 74 -19.45 -7.95 22.83
CA GLY A 74 -18.21 -8.48 22.27
C GLY A 74 -17.07 -7.45 22.25
N ARG A 75 -17.34 -6.25 21.73
CA ARG A 75 -16.39 -5.13 21.75
C ARG A 75 -17.11 -3.80 21.86
N THR A 76 -16.63 -2.92 22.74
CA THR A 76 -17.02 -1.51 22.82
C THR A 76 -15.79 -0.59 22.78
N ASN A 77 -15.96 0.63 22.24
CA ASN A 77 -14.96 1.70 22.29
C ASN A 77 -15.43 2.86 23.19
N GLU A 78 -16.48 2.64 23.97
CA GLU A 78 -17.09 3.66 24.84
C GLU A 78 -16.34 3.72 26.16
N PRO A 79 -15.68 4.85 26.52
CA PRO A 79 -14.81 4.91 27.69
C PRO A 79 -15.46 4.46 29.01
N PRO A 80 -16.75 4.76 29.28
CA PRO A 80 -17.44 4.24 30.47
C PRO A 80 -17.50 2.71 30.59
N TYR A 81 -17.43 1.99 29.46
CA TYR A 81 -17.61 0.53 29.39
C TYR A 81 -16.35 -0.20 28.90
N ASP A 82 -15.23 0.50 28.79
CA ASP A 82 -13.95 -0.08 28.41
C ASP A 82 -13.55 -1.20 29.39
N GLY A 83 -13.01 -2.29 28.85
CA GLY A 83 -12.63 -3.48 29.62
C GLY A 83 -13.79 -4.38 30.10
N LEU A 84 -15.03 -4.11 29.72
CA LEU A 84 -16.20 -4.94 30.07
C LEU A 84 -16.65 -5.89 28.94
N ASP A 85 -15.80 -6.07 27.94
CA ASP A 85 -16.03 -7.04 26.86
C ASP A 85 -16.20 -8.46 27.44
N GLY A 86 -17.09 -9.24 26.81
CA GLY A 86 -17.48 -10.57 27.26
C GLY A 86 -18.53 -10.61 28.38
N GLN A 87 -18.93 -9.46 28.94
CA GLN A 87 -20.01 -9.37 29.92
C GLN A 87 -21.40 -9.16 29.27
N THR A 88 -22.46 -9.49 30.02
CA THR A 88 -23.84 -9.25 29.58
C THR A 88 -24.25 -7.79 29.80
N VAL A 89 -25.24 -7.29 29.04
CA VAL A 89 -25.79 -5.94 29.27
C VAL A 89 -26.28 -5.78 30.72
N ALA A 90 -26.90 -6.83 31.28
CA ALA A 90 -27.34 -6.83 32.68
C ALA A 90 -26.16 -6.73 33.67
N ALA A 91 -25.06 -7.45 33.43
CA ALA A 91 -23.87 -7.41 34.29
C ALA A 91 -23.18 -6.03 34.23
N ILE A 92 -23.06 -5.46 33.03
CA ILE A 92 -22.51 -4.12 32.83
C ILE A 92 -23.37 -3.08 33.56
N ALA A 93 -24.69 -3.13 33.39
CA ALA A 93 -25.62 -2.22 34.07
C ALA A 93 -25.52 -2.34 35.60
N ALA A 94 -25.42 -3.56 36.13
CA ALA A 94 -25.25 -3.80 37.55
C ALA A 94 -23.90 -3.26 38.08
N GLU A 95 -22.81 -3.49 37.36
CA GLU A 95 -21.47 -3.00 37.73
C GLU A 95 -21.42 -1.46 37.74
N LYS A 96 -22.10 -0.82 36.79
CA LYS A 96 -22.17 0.64 36.67
C LYS A 96 -23.29 1.28 37.50
N GLN A 97 -24.15 0.47 38.14
CA GLN A 97 -25.32 0.92 38.89
C GLN A 97 -26.30 1.73 38.02
N GLU A 98 -26.56 1.23 36.81
CA GLU A 98 -27.41 1.85 35.78
C GLU A 98 -28.66 1.02 35.48
N ASP A 99 -29.65 1.63 34.83
CA ASP A 99 -30.76 0.88 34.23
C ASP A 99 -30.28 0.18 32.95
N PRO A 100 -30.61 -1.11 32.72
CA PRO A 100 -30.18 -1.83 31.53
C PRO A 100 -30.58 -1.18 30.20
N TRP A 101 -31.70 -0.44 30.14
CA TRP A 101 -32.08 0.29 28.92
C TRP A 101 -31.18 1.49 28.67
N ASP A 102 -30.79 2.22 29.71
CA ASP A 102 -29.84 3.33 29.58
C ASP A 102 -28.46 2.82 29.13
N THR A 103 -27.99 1.73 29.73
CA THR A 103 -26.75 1.06 29.30
C THR A 103 -26.84 0.61 27.84
N PHE A 104 -27.95 -0.02 27.44
CA PHE A 104 -28.21 -0.42 26.06
C PHE A 104 -28.13 0.76 25.08
N PHE A 105 -28.83 1.87 25.34
CA PHE A 105 -28.82 3.02 24.44
C PHE A 105 -27.43 3.64 24.29
N ARG A 106 -26.64 3.73 25.37
CA ARG A 106 -25.26 4.22 25.27
C ARG A 106 -24.37 3.28 24.46
N LEU A 107 -24.50 1.97 24.65
CA LEU A 107 -23.78 0.97 23.84
C LEU A 107 -24.18 1.04 22.35
N VAL A 108 -25.45 1.34 22.05
CA VAL A 108 -25.90 1.64 20.68
C VAL A 108 -25.21 2.89 20.14
N GLN A 109 -25.17 3.99 20.89
CA GLN A 109 -24.50 5.23 20.44
C GLN A 109 -22.99 5.02 20.20
N ALA A 110 -22.35 4.17 20.99
CA ALA A 110 -20.96 3.77 20.80
C ALA A 110 -20.73 2.83 19.60
N GLY A 111 -21.80 2.27 19.03
CA GLY A 111 -21.73 1.27 17.97
C GLY A 111 -21.10 -0.04 18.42
N ALA A 112 -21.41 -0.49 19.64
CA ALA A 112 -20.90 -1.73 20.20
C ALA A 112 -21.33 -2.97 19.39
N PHE A 113 -20.57 -4.06 19.54
CA PHE A 113 -20.92 -5.36 18.97
C PHE A 113 -21.60 -6.23 20.05
N ALA A 114 -22.73 -6.84 19.71
CA ALA A 114 -23.53 -7.64 20.62
C ALA A 114 -23.65 -9.10 20.15
N LEU A 115 -23.70 -9.99 21.13
CA LEU A 115 -23.75 -11.42 20.97
C LEU A 115 -24.98 -12.00 21.68
N PRO A 116 -26.19 -11.90 21.08
CA PRO A 116 -27.40 -12.40 21.71
C PRO A 116 -27.49 -13.93 21.61
N GLU A 117 -27.78 -14.59 22.72
CA GLU A 117 -28.06 -16.03 22.82
C GLU A 117 -29.50 -16.33 22.34
N THR A 118 -29.68 -16.54 21.04
CA THR A 118 -31.01 -16.79 20.46
C THR A 118 -31.28 -18.22 20.07
N MET A 119 -30.31 -19.11 20.31
CA MET A 119 -30.38 -20.52 19.92
C MET A 119 -29.99 -21.40 21.10
N THR A 120 -30.29 -22.68 20.99
CA THR A 120 -29.82 -23.73 21.92
C THR A 120 -28.94 -24.74 21.20
N ASP A 121 -28.20 -25.55 21.96
CA ASP A 121 -27.46 -26.69 21.39
C ASP A 121 -28.41 -27.63 20.60
N ALA A 122 -29.65 -27.81 21.07
CA ALA A 122 -30.65 -28.60 20.35
C ALA A 122 -31.01 -28.00 18.98
N ASN A 123 -31.13 -26.67 18.88
CA ASN A 123 -31.35 -26.00 17.59
C ASN A 123 -30.15 -26.21 16.65
N LYS A 124 -28.92 -26.12 17.18
CA LYS A 124 -27.70 -26.34 16.38
C LYS A 124 -27.58 -27.78 15.89
N ILE A 125 -27.84 -28.76 16.74
CA ILE A 125 -27.86 -30.18 16.37
C ILE A 125 -28.91 -30.43 15.27
N LEU A 126 -30.12 -29.90 15.43
CA LEU A 126 -31.17 -30.06 14.43
C LEU A 126 -30.76 -29.49 13.06
N ALA A 127 -30.10 -28.32 13.06
CA ALA A 127 -29.57 -27.70 11.85
C ALA A 127 -28.43 -28.54 11.23
N MET A 128 -27.46 -29.02 12.03
CA MET A 128 -26.35 -29.86 11.57
C MET A 128 -26.82 -31.14 10.86
N GLN A 129 -27.95 -31.69 11.28
CA GLN A 129 -28.55 -32.90 10.71
C GLN A 129 -29.24 -32.69 9.36
N GLN A 130 -29.43 -31.43 8.91
CA GLN A 130 -30.02 -31.16 7.60
C GLN A 130 -28.99 -31.29 6.48
N ASP A 131 -29.39 -31.88 5.35
CA ASP A 131 -28.49 -32.14 4.21
C ASP A 131 -28.09 -30.88 3.43
N PHE A 132 -28.88 -29.80 3.55
CA PHE A 132 -28.63 -28.53 2.87
C PHE A 132 -27.77 -27.55 3.71
N ILE A 133 -27.28 -27.99 4.88
CA ILE A 133 -26.48 -27.17 5.78
C ILE A 133 -24.99 -27.43 5.59
N SER A 134 -24.20 -26.36 5.42
CA SER A 134 -22.74 -26.34 5.49
C SER A 134 -22.26 -25.53 6.70
N PHE A 135 -20.94 -25.46 6.91
CA PHE A 135 -20.34 -24.82 8.09
C PHE A 135 -19.49 -23.61 7.72
N CYS A 136 -19.63 -22.54 8.47
CA CYS A 136 -18.87 -21.31 8.28
C CYS A 136 -18.30 -20.79 9.61
N THR A 137 -17.46 -19.75 9.52
CA THR A 137 -17.09 -18.92 10.67
C THR A 137 -17.93 -17.64 10.73
N ASP A 138 -18.37 -17.14 9.57
CA ASP A 138 -19.07 -15.85 9.41
C ASP A 138 -18.25 -14.66 10.00
N VAL A 139 -16.95 -14.60 9.72
CA VAL A 139 -16.07 -13.52 10.20
C VAL A 139 -15.21 -12.98 9.06
N GLY A 140 -14.94 -11.66 9.09
CA GLY A 140 -13.94 -11.03 8.23
C GLY A 140 -12.50 -11.43 8.61
N PRO A 141 -11.47 -10.88 7.93
CA PRO A 141 -10.08 -11.17 8.25
C PRO A 141 -9.77 -10.92 9.74
N ALA A 142 -9.06 -11.85 10.37
CA ALA A 142 -8.82 -11.90 11.82
C ALA A 142 -7.92 -10.75 12.37
N GLY A 143 -7.46 -9.82 11.53
CA GLY A 143 -6.50 -8.76 11.88
C GLY A 143 -7.10 -7.45 12.39
N GLY A 144 -8.24 -7.47 13.10
CA GLY A 144 -8.80 -6.26 13.74
C GLY A 144 -10.24 -5.87 13.40
N SER A 145 -11.00 -6.74 12.74
CA SER A 145 -12.44 -6.49 12.51
C SER A 145 -13.24 -6.56 13.83
N ARG A 146 -14.31 -5.75 13.96
CA ARG A 146 -15.19 -5.80 15.15
C ARG A 146 -15.82 -7.19 15.36
N SER A 147 -16.04 -7.94 14.29
CA SER A 147 -16.57 -9.31 14.32
C SER A 147 -15.56 -10.35 14.83
N ALA A 148 -14.26 -10.03 14.92
CA ALA A 148 -13.27 -10.89 15.56
C ALA A 148 -13.48 -11.02 17.08
N SER A 149 -14.26 -10.13 17.70
CA SER A 149 -14.66 -10.21 19.12
C SER A 149 -15.61 -11.36 19.45
N HIS A 150 -16.13 -12.08 18.45
CA HIS A 150 -16.90 -13.31 18.68
C HIS A 150 -15.97 -14.53 18.60
N PRO A 151 -16.05 -15.51 19.53
CA PRO A 151 -15.21 -16.71 19.51
C PRO A 151 -15.31 -17.57 18.23
N ARG A 152 -16.34 -17.35 17.38
CA ARG A 152 -16.51 -18.06 16.10
C ARG A 152 -15.36 -17.82 15.12
N ALA A 153 -14.64 -16.71 15.29
CA ALA A 153 -13.47 -16.38 14.48
C ALA A 153 -12.33 -17.40 14.61
N PHE A 154 -12.11 -17.94 15.82
CA PHE A 154 -11.00 -18.85 16.11
C PHE A 154 -11.47 -20.27 16.43
N GLY A 155 -12.69 -20.42 16.96
CA GLY A 155 -13.14 -21.68 17.55
C GLY A 155 -14.15 -22.49 16.75
N SER A 156 -14.71 -21.99 15.64
CA SER A 156 -15.83 -22.66 14.93
C SER A 156 -15.55 -24.11 14.54
N PHE A 157 -14.56 -24.37 13.69
CA PHE A 157 -14.29 -25.75 13.25
C PHE A 157 -13.75 -26.67 14.36
N PRO A 158 -12.87 -26.21 15.26
CA PRO A 158 -12.52 -26.97 16.47
C PRO A 158 -13.74 -27.33 17.31
N ARG A 159 -14.67 -26.40 17.56
CA ARG A 159 -15.90 -26.62 18.33
C ARG A 159 -16.86 -27.58 17.64
N LEU A 160 -17.03 -27.46 16.33
CA LEU A 160 -17.83 -28.40 15.53
C LEU A 160 -17.34 -29.84 15.77
N LEU A 161 -16.05 -30.08 15.55
CA LEU A 161 -15.47 -31.41 15.60
C LEU A 161 -15.33 -31.97 17.02
N SER A 162 -14.94 -31.14 18.00
CA SER A 162 -14.80 -31.56 19.39
C SER A 162 -16.16 -31.69 20.09
N LYS A 163 -16.90 -30.60 20.27
CA LYS A 163 -18.16 -30.61 21.02
C LYS A 163 -19.27 -31.37 20.30
N TYR A 164 -19.61 -30.98 19.07
CA TYR A 164 -20.83 -31.48 18.43
C TYR A 164 -20.67 -32.86 17.79
N VAL A 165 -19.52 -33.13 17.17
CA VAL A 165 -19.28 -34.42 16.52
C VAL A 165 -18.78 -35.45 17.52
N ARG A 166 -17.65 -35.19 18.21
CA ARG A 166 -17.03 -36.18 19.11
C ARG A 166 -17.83 -36.36 20.40
N ASP A 167 -18.12 -35.26 21.12
CA ASP A 167 -18.66 -35.36 22.48
C ASP A 167 -20.19 -35.58 22.49
N LEU A 168 -20.94 -34.92 21.59
CA LEU A 168 -22.40 -35.00 21.53
C LEU A 168 -22.95 -35.95 20.47
N GLY A 169 -22.12 -36.44 19.54
CA GLY A 169 -22.55 -37.38 18.49
C GLY A 169 -23.64 -36.83 17.57
N ALA A 170 -23.68 -35.51 17.34
CA ALA A 170 -24.75 -34.85 16.58
C ALA A 170 -24.86 -35.34 15.13
N ILE A 171 -23.70 -35.58 14.50
CA ILE A 171 -23.49 -36.12 13.15
C ILE A 171 -22.17 -36.91 13.12
N SER A 172 -21.96 -37.75 12.10
CA SER A 172 -20.68 -38.49 11.97
C SER A 172 -19.51 -37.57 11.58
N PRO A 173 -18.25 -37.97 11.90
CA PRO A 173 -17.06 -37.21 11.48
C PRO A 173 -16.97 -37.03 9.96
N GLU A 174 -17.30 -38.06 9.18
CA GLU A 174 -17.28 -38.01 7.72
C GLU A 174 -18.28 -37.00 7.18
N ARG A 175 -19.49 -36.97 7.76
CA ARG A 175 -20.52 -36.01 7.39
C ARG A 175 -20.08 -34.58 7.74
N ALA A 176 -19.52 -34.38 8.93
CA ALA A 176 -19.02 -33.07 9.36
C ALA A 176 -17.92 -32.55 8.43
N VAL A 177 -16.93 -33.40 8.07
CA VAL A 177 -15.87 -33.04 7.13
C VAL A 177 -16.43 -32.76 5.73
N ALA A 178 -17.37 -33.56 5.25
CA ALA A 178 -17.99 -33.34 3.94
C ALA A 178 -18.75 -32.00 3.88
N GLN A 179 -19.49 -31.65 4.93
CA GLN A 179 -20.24 -30.39 5.03
C GLN A 179 -19.33 -29.17 5.23
N ALA A 180 -18.23 -29.33 5.99
CA ALA A 180 -17.25 -28.28 6.27
C ALA A 180 -16.31 -27.98 5.09
N ALA A 181 -16.10 -28.94 4.19
CA ALA A 181 -15.16 -28.83 3.09
C ALA A 181 -15.85 -28.87 1.71
N ALA A 182 -16.23 -30.05 1.24
CA ALA A 182 -16.74 -30.23 -0.12
C ALA A 182 -18.08 -29.53 -0.37
N ALA A 183 -19.02 -29.58 0.58
CA ALA A 183 -20.31 -28.91 0.44
C ALA A 183 -20.13 -27.39 0.40
N ALA A 184 -19.44 -26.82 1.39
CA ALA A 184 -19.14 -25.39 1.43
C ALA A 184 -18.41 -24.88 0.17
N ALA A 185 -17.43 -25.64 -0.34
CA ALA A 185 -16.73 -25.28 -1.57
C ALA A 185 -17.66 -25.31 -2.80
N ASN A 186 -18.53 -26.31 -2.89
CA ASN A 186 -19.50 -26.44 -3.98
C ASN A 186 -20.56 -25.33 -3.94
N ASP A 187 -21.00 -24.91 -2.75
CA ASP A 187 -21.99 -23.85 -2.56
C ASP A 187 -21.52 -22.51 -3.15
N VAL A 188 -20.20 -22.29 -3.21
CA VAL A 188 -19.57 -21.11 -3.83
C VAL A 188 -18.94 -21.40 -5.20
N PHE A 189 -19.30 -22.54 -5.82
CA PHE A 189 -18.84 -22.97 -7.15
C PHE A 189 -17.33 -23.24 -7.25
N ALA A 190 -16.65 -23.52 -6.13
CA ALA A 190 -15.23 -23.86 -6.07
C ALA A 190 -15.03 -25.39 -6.13
N TYR A 191 -15.33 -25.99 -7.29
CA TYR A 191 -15.29 -27.44 -7.47
C TYR A 191 -13.88 -28.06 -7.48
N ASP A 192 -12.83 -27.23 -7.52
CA ASP A 192 -11.44 -27.65 -7.56
C ASP A 192 -10.83 -27.89 -6.16
N ARG A 193 -11.63 -27.87 -5.10
CA ARG A 193 -11.20 -27.99 -3.70
C ARG A 193 -12.26 -28.64 -2.80
N GLY A 194 -11.93 -28.78 -1.52
CA GLY A 194 -12.81 -29.40 -0.51
C GLY A 194 -12.77 -30.93 -0.50
N ARG A 195 -11.93 -31.55 -1.35
CA ARG A 195 -11.68 -33.00 -1.41
C ARG A 195 -10.20 -33.27 -1.64
N ILE A 196 -9.69 -34.37 -1.08
CA ILE A 196 -8.33 -34.84 -1.35
C ILE A 196 -8.38 -35.76 -2.57
N ALA A 197 -7.96 -35.23 -3.72
CA ALA A 197 -7.87 -35.99 -4.97
C ALA A 197 -6.80 -35.40 -5.90
N VAL A 198 -6.25 -36.23 -6.80
CA VAL A 198 -5.30 -35.79 -7.82
C VAL A 198 -5.96 -34.75 -8.73
N GLY A 199 -5.28 -33.62 -8.94
CA GLY A 199 -5.76 -32.53 -9.79
C GLY A 199 -6.54 -31.43 -9.06
N LEU A 200 -6.81 -31.58 -7.75
CA LEU A 200 -7.45 -30.55 -6.92
C LEU A 200 -6.42 -29.72 -6.14
N ALA A 201 -6.84 -28.57 -5.64
CA ALA A 201 -6.04 -27.75 -4.73
C ALA A 201 -5.69 -28.53 -3.46
N ALA A 202 -4.40 -28.57 -3.12
CA ALA A 202 -3.88 -29.30 -1.96
C ALA A 202 -4.04 -28.46 -0.67
N ASP A 203 -5.30 -28.20 -0.30
CA ASP A 203 -5.69 -27.59 0.96
C ASP A 203 -5.96 -28.72 1.98
N VAL A 204 -5.03 -28.92 2.92
CA VAL A 204 -5.04 -30.08 3.84
C VAL A 204 -4.82 -29.61 5.27
N ILE A 205 -5.66 -30.11 6.18
CA ILE A 205 -5.54 -29.89 7.63
C ILE A 205 -5.28 -31.24 8.29
N VAL A 206 -4.21 -31.31 9.08
CA VAL A 206 -3.85 -32.49 9.88
C VAL A 206 -4.02 -32.11 11.34
N PHE A 207 -4.86 -32.87 12.06
CA PHE A 207 -5.18 -32.61 13.46
C PHE A 207 -5.32 -33.92 14.25
N ASP A 208 -5.17 -33.80 15.56
CA ASP A 208 -5.35 -34.88 16.54
C ASP A 208 -6.81 -34.89 17.01
N TYR A 209 -7.60 -35.85 16.56
CA TYR A 209 -9.05 -35.86 16.81
C TYR A 209 -9.42 -35.99 18.30
N GLU A 210 -8.64 -36.75 19.07
CA GLU A 210 -8.88 -36.94 20.50
C GLU A 210 -8.53 -35.68 21.31
N HIS A 211 -7.50 -34.95 20.90
CA HIS A 211 -7.01 -33.76 21.61
C HIS A 211 -7.48 -32.43 21.00
N LEU A 212 -8.29 -32.46 19.94
CA LEU A 212 -8.83 -31.26 19.32
C LEU A 212 -9.75 -30.54 20.31
N ALA A 213 -9.52 -29.25 20.54
CA ALA A 213 -10.32 -28.45 21.45
C ALA A 213 -10.46 -26.99 20.98
N ASP A 214 -11.68 -26.47 21.08
CA ASP A 214 -11.95 -25.03 21.04
C ASP A 214 -11.57 -24.41 22.39
N LYS A 215 -10.79 -23.31 22.36
CA LYS A 215 -10.41 -22.52 23.53
C LYS A 215 -11.03 -21.13 23.52
N ALA A 216 -11.68 -20.73 22.43
CA ALA A 216 -12.27 -19.42 22.30
C ALA A 216 -13.61 -19.37 23.05
N ASP A 217 -13.75 -18.36 23.90
CA ASP A 217 -14.98 -18.04 24.61
C ASP A 217 -15.31 -16.54 24.48
N PHE A 218 -16.33 -16.08 25.18
CA PHE A 218 -16.76 -14.68 25.06
C PHE A 218 -15.83 -13.69 25.77
N VAL A 219 -14.96 -14.15 26.67
CA VAL A 219 -13.96 -13.35 27.38
C VAL A 219 -12.63 -13.36 26.61
N HIS A 220 -12.28 -14.50 26.01
CA HIS A 220 -11.07 -14.74 25.25
C HIS A 220 -11.41 -15.17 23.81
N PRO A 221 -12.04 -14.30 22.99
CA PRO A 221 -12.53 -14.67 21.67
C PRO A 221 -11.43 -15.02 20.66
N HIS A 222 -10.18 -14.64 20.95
CA HIS A 222 -9.02 -14.87 20.09
C HIS A 222 -8.15 -16.06 20.54
N ALA A 223 -8.58 -16.83 21.55
CA ALA A 223 -7.82 -17.97 22.02
C ALA A 223 -7.66 -19.01 20.90
N VAL A 224 -6.41 -19.40 20.63
CA VAL A 224 -6.09 -20.38 19.59
C VAL A 224 -6.51 -21.78 20.01
N SER A 225 -7.03 -22.55 19.04
CA SER A 225 -7.41 -23.95 19.27
C SER A 225 -6.20 -24.86 19.51
N GLU A 226 -6.45 -25.98 20.20
CA GLU A 226 -5.47 -27.05 20.42
C GLU A 226 -5.75 -28.23 19.48
N GLY A 227 -4.70 -28.99 19.13
CA GLY A 227 -4.81 -30.24 18.38
C GLY A 227 -4.57 -30.15 16.87
N VAL A 228 -4.54 -28.96 16.27
CA VAL A 228 -4.16 -28.80 14.85
C VAL A 228 -2.64 -28.85 14.69
N ARG A 229 -2.13 -29.82 13.92
CA ARG A 229 -0.68 -30.06 13.75
C ARG A 229 -0.10 -29.43 12.49
N HIS A 230 -0.75 -29.63 11.35
CA HIS A 230 -0.31 -29.07 10.07
C HIS A 230 -1.47 -28.48 9.28
N VAL A 231 -1.18 -27.39 8.59
CA VAL A 231 -2.08 -26.79 7.59
C VAL A 231 -1.26 -26.53 6.34
N ILE A 232 -1.76 -27.03 5.23
CA ILE A 232 -1.20 -26.89 3.90
C ILE A 232 -2.23 -26.15 3.06
N VAL A 233 -1.81 -25.09 2.37
CA VAL A 233 -2.66 -24.31 1.47
C VAL A 233 -2.00 -24.29 0.10
N ASN A 234 -2.71 -24.71 -0.94
CA ASN A 234 -2.18 -24.88 -2.30
C ASN A 234 -0.83 -25.64 -2.34
N GLY A 235 -0.67 -26.66 -1.50
CA GLY A 235 0.56 -27.47 -1.43
C GLY A 235 1.72 -26.86 -0.63
N THR A 236 1.53 -25.68 -0.02
CA THR A 236 2.56 -25.03 0.82
C THR A 236 2.17 -25.06 2.29
N LEU A 237 3.10 -25.44 3.17
CA LEU A 237 2.90 -25.47 4.63
C LEU A 237 2.75 -24.05 5.21
N VAL A 238 1.58 -23.77 5.78
CA VAL A 238 1.25 -22.52 6.47
C VAL A 238 1.19 -22.67 8.00
N LEU A 239 0.97 -23.90 8.48
CA LEU A 239 1.13 -24.30 9.88
C LEU A 239 1.96 -25.58 9.91
N LYS A 240 3.03 -25.61 10.70
CA LYS A 240 3.91 -26.75 10.86
C LYS A 240 4.14 -27.02 12.35
N ASP A 241 3.84 -28.25 12.79
CA ASP A 241 4.02 -28.68 14.18
C ASP A 241 3.32 -27.76 15.18
N GLY A 242 2.12 -27.29 14.81
CA GLY A 242 1.33 -26.33 15.60
C GLY A 242 1.79 -24.87 15.52
N GLN A 243 2.85 -24.55 14.77
CA GLN A 243 3.38 -23.19 14.62
C GLN A 243 3.11 -22.61 13.23
N GLN A 244 2.74 -21.33 13.18
CA GLN A 244 2.47 -20.63 11.92
C GLN A 244 3.78 -20.33 11.16
N THR A 245 3.80 -20.53 9.86
CA THR A 245 4.94 -20.17 8.99
C THR A 245 4.75 -18.76 8.40
N GLU A 246 5.76 -18.23 7.70
CA GLU A 246 5.65 -16.97 6.95
C GLU A 246 4.88 -17.12 5.62
N ALA A 247 4.64 -18.35 5.15
CA ALA A 247 4.04 -18.59 3.85
C ALA A 247 2.59 -18.09 3.78
N ARG A 248 2.24 -17.39 2.69
CA ARG A 248 0.88 -16.91 2.39
C ARG A 248 0.45 -17.31 0.96
N PRO A 249 0.38 -18.62 0.65
CA PRO A 249 0.17 -19.16 -0.71
C PRO A 249 -1.29 -19.07 -1.18
N GLY A 250 -2.18 -18.44 -0.41
CA GLY A 250 -3.59 -18.29 -0.74
C GLY A 250 -3.78 -17.51 -2.05
N ARG A 251 -4.83 -17.83 -2.79
CA ARG A 251 -5.18 -17.15 -4.05
C ARG A 251 -6.62 -16.68 -3.99
N ILE A 252 -6.89 -15.54 -4.61
CA ILE A 252 -8.27 -15.06 -4.78
C ILE A 252 -8.98 -15.97 -5.78
N LEU A 253 -10.10 -16.53 -5.36
CA LEU A 253 -10.99 -17.29 -6.24
C LEU A 253 -12.00 -16.36 -6.88
N ARG A 254 -12.19 -16.51 -8.19
CA ARG A 254 -13.16 -15.73 -8.96
C ARG A 254 -14.25 -16.69 -9.43
N GLY A 255 -15.41 -16.59 -8.81
CA GLY A 255 -16.58 -17.39 -9.17
C GLY A 255 -17.35 -16.84 -10.38
N PRO A 256 -18.47 -17.46 -10.75
CA PRO A 256 -19.28 -17.08 -11.93
C PRO A 256 -19.90 -15.66 -11.83
N GLY A 257 -19.96 -15.07 -10.63
CA GLY A 257 -20.36 -13.67 -10.44
C GLY A 257 -19.24 -12.66 -10.73
N PHE A 258 -18.00 -13.12 -10.93
CA PHE A 258 -16.91 -12.25 -11.36
C PHE A 258 -17.19 -11.77 -12.78
N ARG A 259 -17.26 -10.45 -12.93
CA ARG A 259 -17.42 -9.77 -14.21
C ARG A 259 -16.08 -9.24 -14.67
N PRO A 260 -15.38 -9.90 -15.61
CA PRO A 260 -14.10 -9.42 -16.12
C PRO A 260 -14.19 -7.97 -16.56
N GLU A 261 -15.28 -7.57 -17.20
CA GLU A 261 -15.55 -6.22 -17.71
C GLU A 261 -15.57 -5.12 -16.65
N THR A 262 -15.89 -5.43 -15.38
CA THR A 262 -15.86 -4.47 -14.27
C THR A 262 -14.61 -4.60 -13.40
N ALA A 263 -13.65 -5.45 -13.80
CA ALA A 263 -12.39 -5.58 -13.06
C ALA A 263 -11.57 -4.28 -13.13
N ALA A 264 -10.71 -4.06 -12.14
CA ALA A 264 -9.86 -2.87 -12.06
C ALA A 264 -9.08 -2.62 -13.37
N TRP A 265 -8.44 -3.65 -13.94
CA TRP A 265 -7.69 -3.53 -15.20
C TRP A 265 -8.55 -3.24 -16.44
N ASN A 266 -9.89 -3.36 -16.36
CA ASN A 266 -10.80 -2.98 -17.44
C ASN A 266 -11.44 -1.60 -17.21
N THR A 267 -11.20 -1.00 -16.06
CA THR A 267 -11.55 0.40 -15.77
C THR A 267 -10.50 1.32 -16.36
N ALA A 268 -10.91 2.28 -17.17
CA ALA A 268 -10.05 3.31 -17.72
C ALA A 268 -10.76 4.67 -17.75
N SER A 269 -9.98 5.73 -17.83
CA SER A 269 -10.43 7.13 -17.93
C SER A 269 -9.51 7.91 -18.88
N GLY A 270 -9.77 9.20 -19.06
CA GLY A 270 -9.09 10.02 -20.09
C GLY A 270 -9.64 9.77 -21.49
N GLU A 271 -9.07 10.45 -22.48
CA GLU A 271 -9.56 10.44 -23.86
C GLU A 271 -9.38 9.06 -24.52
N ASP A 272 -10.46 8.46 -25.00
CA ASP A 272 -10.42 7.19 -25.73
C ASP A 272 -10.28 7.45 -27.23
N LYS A 273 -9.10 7.17 -27.78
CA LYS A 273 -8.81 7.34 -29.20
C LYS A 273 -8.62 5.98 -29.85
N SER A 274 -9.41 5.69 -30.88
CA SER A 274 -9.33 4.43 -31.63
C SER A 274 -7.92 4.13 -32.19
N ALA A 275 -7.16 5.17 -32.55
CA ALA A 275 -5.77 5.07 -32.99
C ALA A 275 -4.82 4.45 -31.93
N PHE A 276 -5.23 4.40 -30.66
CA PHE A 276 -4.46 3.88 -29.53
C PHE A 276 -5.08 2.62 -28.89
N ALA A 277 -6.03 1.97 -29.57
CA ALA A 277 -6.69 0.77 -29.05
C ALA A 277 -5.71 -0.37 -28.71
N GLU A 278 -4.62 -0.52 -29.48
CA GLU A 278 -3.58 -1.51 -29.20
C GLU A 278 -2.75 -1.15 -27.96
N VAL A 279 -2.43 0.14 -27.77
CA VAL A 279 -1.77 0.66 -26.55
C VAL A 279 -2.62 0.33 -25.33
N ASP A 280 -3.92 0.65 -25.39
CA ASP A 280 -4.89 0.33 -24.32
C ASP A 280 -4.93 -1.17 -24.03
N ARG A 281 -5.00 -2.01 -25.07
CA ARG A 281 -5.04 -3.46 -24.93
C ARG A 281 -3.77 -4.00 -24.25
N LEU A 282 -2.60 -3.51 -24.64
CA LEU A 282 -1.32 -3.91 -24.04
C LEU A 282 -1.26 -3.52 -22.56
N LEU A 283 -1.63 -2.29 -22.22
CA LEU A 283 -1.63 -1.80 -20.83
C LEU A 283 -2.64 -2.56 -19.96
N LYS A 284 -3.87 -2.78 -20.41
CA LYS A 284 -4.87 -3.58 -19.67
C LYS A 284 -4.38 -5.01 -19.41
N ASN A 285 -3.72 -5.64 -20.39
CA ASN A 285 -3.13 -6.96 -20.21
C ASN A 285 -2.01 -6.95 -19.15
N PHE A 286 -1.15 -5.93 -19.17
CA PHE A 286 -0.09 -5.75 -18.18
C PHE A 286 -0.66 -5.61 -16.75
N LEU A 287 -1.64 -4.71 -16.58
CA LEU A 287 -2.29 -4.52 -15.27
C LEU A 287 -2.96 -5.81 -14.77
N ARG A 288 -3.59 -6.57 -15.66
CA ARG A 288 -4.21 -7.86 -15.33
C ARG A 288 -3.16 -8.90 -14.90
N GLU A 289 -2.10 -9.05 -15.68
CA GLU A 289 -1.03 -10.03 -15.41
C GLU A 289 -0.33 -9.75 -14.08
N HIS A 290 -0.03 -8.48 -13.83
CA HIS A 290 0.72 -8.03 -12.66
C HIS A 290 -0.17 -7.60 -11.48
N HIS A 291 -1.49 -7.72 -11.60
CA HIS A 291 -2.43 -7.33 -10.54
C HIS A 291 -2.21 -5.89 -10.03
N VAL A 292 -1.87 -4.97 -10.93
CA VAL A 292 -1.63 -3.56 -10.57
C VAL A 292 -2.98 -2.87 -10.34
N PRO A 293 -3.22 -2.27 -9.15
CA PRO A 293 -4.51 -1.64 -8.83
C PRO A 293 -4.83 -0.43 -9.69
N GLY A 294 -3.85 0.42 -9.96
CA GLY A 294 -4.01 1.65 -10.72
C GLY A 294 -2.73 2.11 -11.42
N ALA A 295 -2.90 2.70 -12.59
CA ALA A 295 -1.81 3.21 -13.41
C ALA A 295 -2.23 4.47 -14.18
N SER A 296 -1.30 5.41 -14.38
CA SER A 296 -1.47 6.54 -15.30
C SER A 296 -0.35 6.53 -16.34
N VAL A 297 -0.70 6.68 -17.62
CA VAL A 297 0.22 6.62 -18.75
C VAL A 297 0.01 7.80 -19.68
N ALA A 298 1.11 8.44 -20.08
CA ALA A 298 1.12 9.52 -21.05
C ALA A 298 2.18 9.28 -22.14
N LEU A 299 1.82 9.56 -23.40
CA LEU A 299 2.70 9.46 -24.55
C LEU A 299 2.72 10.77 -25.31
N THR A 300 3.90 11.14 -25.80
CA THR A 300 4.09 12.34 -26.60
C THR A 300 4.83 12.00 -27.88
N ASP A 301 4.62 12.79 -28.94
CA ASP A 301 5.37 12.71 -30.19
C ASP A 301 5.69 14.13 -30.65
N ARG A 302 7.00 14.46 -30.71
CA ARG A 302 7.55 15.73 -31.21
C ARG A 302 6.85 16.94 -30.61
N GLY A 303 6.92 17.08 -29.29
CA GLY A 303 6.36 18.22 -28.57
C GLY A 303 4.83 18.24 -28.49
N LYS A 304 4.13 17.13 -28.73
CA LYS A 304 2.67 17.03 -28.57
C LYS A 304 2.27 15.85 -27.69
N LEU A 305 1.39 16.09 -26.72
CA LEU A 305 0.72 15.02 -25.97
C LEU A 305 -0.29 14.34 -26.90
N ILE A 306 -0.05 13.06 -27.21
CA ILE A 306 -0.88 12.29 -28.14
C ILE A 306 -1.78 11.28 -27.43
N PHE A 307 -1.41 10.89 -26.21
CA PHE A 307 -2.13 9.92 -25.39
C PHE A 307 -1.98 10.24 -23.91
N ALA A 308 -3.07 10.16 -23.15
CA ALA A 308 -3.07 10.30 -21.70
C ALA A 308 -4.26 9.53 -21.11
N ARG A 309 -3.98 8.44 -20.38
CA ARG A 309 -5.02 7.57 -19.80
C ARG A 309 -4.71 7.15 -18.38
N GLY A 310 -5.77 7.11 -17.57
CA GLY A 310 -5.78 6.43 -16.28
C GLY A 310 -6.38 5.03 -16.43
N TYR A 311 -5.85 4.06 -15.69
CA TYR A 311 -6.32 2.69 -15.62
C TYR A 311 -6.49 2.26 -14.18
N GLY A 312 -7.51 1.45 -13.90
CA GLY A 312 -7.78 0.95 -12.55
C GLY A 312 -8.23 2.03 -11.59
N PHE A 313 -7.83 1.90 -10.33
CA PHE A 313 -8.32 2.71 -9.22
C PHE A 313 -7.20 3.48 -8.52
N ALA A 314 -7.44 4.77 -8.30
CA ALA A 314 -6.67 5.63 -7.42
C ALA A 314 -6.86 5.17 -5.97
N ASP A 315 -8.09 4.83 -5.58
CA ASP A 315 -8.44 4.22 -4.31
C ASP A 315 -9.41 3.05 -4.51
N LEU A 316 -8.98 1.83 -4.19
CA LEU A 316 -9.76 0.60 -4.32
C LEU A 316 -10.95 0.59 -3.36
N ALA A 317 -10.80 1.14 -2.15
CA ALA A 317 -11.85 1.11 -1.14
C ALA A 317 -12.99 2.08 -1.49
N ALA A 318 -12.65 3.24 -2.07
CA ALA A 318 -13.61 4.23 -2.53
C ALA A 318 -14.10 3.98 -3.98
N ALA A 319 -13.54 2.99 -4.68
CA ALA A 319 -13.73 2.75 -6.10
C ALA A 319 -13.45 4.01 -6.97
N GLU A 320 -12.52 4.85 -6.51
CA GLU A 320 -12.10 6.06 -7.20
C GLU A 320 -11.19 5.68 -8.38
N LYS A 321 -11.56 6.08 -9.60
CA LYS A 321 -10.82 5.71 -10.81
C LYS A 321 -9.55 6.55 -10.91
N VAL A 322 -8.46 5.96 -11.39
CA VAL A 322 -7.31 6.77 -11.80
C VAL A 322 -7.72 7.65 -12.97
N SER A 323 -7.40 8.94 -12.91
CA SER A 323 -7.38 9.90 -14.00
C SER A 323 -5.94 10.14 -14.49
N PRO A 324 -5.74 10.61 -15.73
CA PRO A 324 -4.43 11.06 -16.20
C PRO A 324 -3.79 12.13 -15.31
N GLU A 325 -4.61 12.93 -14.63
CA GLU A 325 -4.22 14.06 -13.78
C GLU A 325 -3.92 13.67 -12.32
N ASN A 326 -4.30 12.46 -11.87
CA ASN A 326 -3.97 12.02 -10.51
C ASN A 326 -2.45 12.01 -10.28
N LEU A 327 -2.07 12.39 -9.06
CA LEU A 327 -0.67 12.47 -8.63
C LEU A 327 -0.19 11.12 -8.09
N PHE A 328 1.03 10.76 -8.46
CA PHE A 328 1.75 9.58 -7.98
C PHE A 328 3.12 10.00 -7.46
N ARG A 329 3.61 9.36 -6.40
CA ARG A 329 5.01 9.40 -5.97
C ARG A 329 5.89 8.96 -7.14
N ILE A 330 6.66 9.89 -7.68
CA ILE A 330 7.50 9.65 -8.87
C ILE A 330 8.85 9.04 -8.53
N ALA A 331 9.20 9.00 -7.23
CA ALA A 331 10.46 8.47 -6.73
C ALA A 331 11.62 9.07 -7.54
N SER A 332 12.61 8.26 -7.93
CA SER A 332 13.84 8.78 -8.52
C SER A 332 13.72 9.55 -9.84
N ILE A 333 12.55 9.64 -10.47
CA ILE A 333 12.31 10.59 -11.57
C ILE A 333 12.48 12.06 -11.08
N SER A 334 12.44 12.32 -9.77
CA SER A 334 12.83 13.62 -9.19
C SER A 334 14.26 14.05 -9.53
N LYS A 335 15.18 13.12 -9.77
CA LYS A 335 16.60 13.42 -10.01
C LYS A 335 16.84 14.21 -11.30
N PRO A 336 16.28 13.82 -12.46
CA PRO A 336 16.26 14.67 -13.66
C PRO A 336 15.81 16.12 -13.40
N ILE A 337 14.81 16.33 -12.55
CA ILE A 337 14.27 17.65 -12.23
C ILE A 337 15.28 18.47 -11.41
N THR A 338 15.87 17.84 -10.38
CA THR A 338 16.96 18.45 -9.59
C THR A 338 18.18 18.75 -10.45
N ALA A 339 18.52 17.88 -11.40
CA ALA A 339 19.64 18.10 -12.32
C ALA A 339 19.44 19.35 -13.18
N VAL A 340 18.23 19.57 -13.69
CA VAL A 340 17.87 20.81 -14.40
C VAL A 340 18.08 22.04 -13.53
N ALA A 341 17.60 22.03 -12.28
CA ALA A 341 17.78 23.16 -11.37
C ALA A 341 19.26 23.49 -11.11
N VAL A 342 20.11 22.46 -10.95
CA VAL A 342 21.57 22.67 -10.81
C VAL A 342 22.18 23.25 -12.09
N LEU A 343 21.77 22.75 -13.26
CA LEU A 343 22.25 23.26 -14.55
C LEU A 343 21.80 24.70 -14.80
N GLN A 344 20.58 25.08 -14.43
CA GLN A 344 20.11 26.48 -14.51
C GLN A 344 21.00 27.42 -13.69
N LEU A 345 21.40 27.00 -12.48
CA LEU A 345 22.32 27.79 -11.65
C LEU A 345 23.73 27.87 -12.26
N ALA A 346 24.17 26.82 -12.95
CA ALA A 346 25.43 26.82 -13.69
C ALA A 346 25.39 27.77 -14.91
N GLU A 347 24.29 27.77 -15.68
CA GLU A 347 24.07 28.71 -16.80
C GLU A 347 24.04 30.17 -16.34
N GLN A 348 23.53 30.41 -15.14
CA GLN A 348 23.52 31.73 -14.50
C GLN A 348 24.89 32.11 -13.91
N GLU A 349 25.92 31.28 -14.11
CA GLU A 349 27.28 31.43 -13.56
C GLU A 349 27.32 31.53 -12.01
N LYS A 350 26.25 31.10 -11.33
CA LYS A 350 26.17 31.14 -9.86
C LYS A 350 26.94 30.00 -9.20
N LEU A 351 27.19 28.92 -9.95
CA LEU A 351 28.05 27.81 -9.57
C LEU A 351 28.74 27.26 -10.82
N LYS A 352 29.79 26.46 -10.62
CA LYS A 352 30.38 25.61 -11.66
C LYS A 352 30.18 24.16 -11.28
N LEU A 353 29.96 23.30 -12.29
CA LEU A 353 29.78 21.87 -12.04
C LEU A 353 31.01 21.21 -11.39
N ASP A 354 32.21 21.78 -11.57
CA ASP A 354 33.44 21.25 -10.98
C ASP A 354 33.79 21.90 -9.63
N ASP A 355 32.92 22.78 -9.10
CA ASP A 355 33.04 23.29 -7.73
C ASP A 355 32.90 22.14 -6.71
N ARG A 356 33.63 22.26 -5.60
CA ARG A 356 33.58 21.29 -4.50
C ARG A 356 32.31 21.50 -3.69
N VAL A 357 31.53 20.43 -3.51
CA VAL A 357 30.19 20.52 -2.92
C VAL A 357 30.23 21.08 -1.48
N PHE A 358 31.18 20.64 -0.66
CA PHE A 358 31.27 21.07 0.74
C PHE A 358 31.81 22.49 0.90
N ASP A 359 32.53 23.01 -0.10
CA ASP A 359 32.95 24.42 -0.13
C ASP A 359 31.75 25.30 -0.48
N VAL A 360 30.94 24.90 -1.47
CA VAL A 360 29.71 25.62 -1.86
C VAL A 360 28.70 25.65 -0.70
N LEU A 361 28.54 24.55 0.02
CA LEU A 361 27.65 24.45 1.17
C LEU A 361 28.19 25.15 2.44
N ASP A 362 29.45 25.61 2.43
CA ASP A 362 30.12 26.27 3.56
C ASP A 362 30.18 25.39 4.83
N CYS A 363 30.46 24.09 4.65
CA CYS A 363 30.42 23.10 5.74
C CYS A 363 31.68 23.07 6.62
N ARG A 364 32.41 24.18 6.74
CA ARG A 364 33.71 24.20 7.42
C ARG A 364 33.58 23.82 8.90
N ALA A 365 32.55 24.33 9.58
CA ALA A 365 32.34 24.07 11.00
C ALA A 365 32.00 22.60 11.27
N GLU A 366 31.16 22.00 10.44
CA GLU A 366 30.76 20.59 10.52
C GLU A 366 31.95 19.65 10.28
N ILE A 367 32.81 20.01 9.32
CA ILE A 367 34.05 19.27 9.04
C ILE A 367 35.03 19.36 10.22
N GLU A 368 35.20 20.56 10.79
CA GLU A 368 36.06 20.76 11.97
C GLU A 368 35.51 19.99 13.19
N GLN A 369 34.19 19.97 13.37
CA GLN A 369 33.51 19.22 14.44
C GLN A 369 33.67 17.70 14.28
N ALA A 370 33.59 17.19 13.04
CA ALA A 370 33.76 15.76 12.77
C ALA A 370 35.21 15.28 12.99
N GLY A 371 36.19 16.18 12.91
CA GLY A 371 37.59 15.90 13.25
C GLY A 371 38.16 14.70 12.48
N GLU A 372 38.75 13.74 13.20
CA GLU A 372 39.35 12.53 12.60
C GLU A 372 38.34 11.55 12.00
N ALA A 373 37.06 11.67 12.34
CA ALA A 373 36.01 10.82 11.75
C ALA A 373 35.62 11.26 10.33
N PHE A 374 36.02 12.47 9.91
CA PHE A 374 35.74 12.96 8.57
C PHE A 374 36.75 12.42 7.57
N ASP A 375 36.27 11.74 6.53
CA ASP A 375 37.11 11.28 5.44
C ASP A 375 37.59 12.48 4.60
N PRO A 376 38.90 12.78 4.56
CA PRO A 376 39.40 13.97 3.88
C PRO A 376 39.10 13.97 2.38
N ARG A 377 38.88 12.80 1.76
CA ARG A 377 38.51 12.69 0.34
C ARG A 377 37.16 13.32 0.04
N CYS A 378 36.27 13.45 1.01
CA CYS A 378 34.98 14.12 0.83
C CYS A 378 35.12 15.56 0.31
N ARG A 379 36.21 16.27 0.65
CA ARG A 379 36.48 17.64 0.16
C ARG A 379 36.69 17.70 -1.35
N GLU A 380 37.04 16.58 -1.98
CA GLU A 380 37.27 16.50 -3.42
C GLU A 380 35.99 16.22 -4.22
N ILE A 381 34.84 16.04 -3.56
CA ILE A 381 33.59 15.72 -4.26
C ILE A 381 33.08 16.97 -4.99
N THR A 382 32.88 16.86 -6.31
CA THR A 382 32.32 17.95 -7.12
C THR A 382 30.82 17.82 -7.35
N ILE A 383 30.15 18.92 -7.68
CA ILE A 383 28.73 18.95 -8.07
C ILE A 383 28.47 17.99 -9.25
N ARG A 384 29.35 17.97 -10.27
CA ARG A 384 29.28 17.07 -11.43
C ARG A 384 29.31 15.61 -11.01
N GLN A 385 30.20 15.26 -10.07
CA GLN A 385 30.30 13.89 -9.57
C GLN A 385 29.03 13.47 -8.84
N LEU A 386 28.38 14.36 -8.08
CA LEU A 386 27.10 14.06 -7.45
C LEU A 386 26.00 13.82 -8.48
N LEU A 387 25.88 14.69 -9.48
CA LEU A 387 24.93 14.52 -10.59
C LEU A 387 25.11 13.18 -11.31
N GLN A 388 26.35 12.68 -11.39
CA GLN A 388 26.71 11.43 -12.07
C GLN A 388 26.73 10.19 -11.17
N HIS A 389 26.34 10.28 -9.88
CA HIS A 389 26.47 9.20 -8.90
C HIS A 389 27.92 8.69 -8.75
N ARG A 390 28.88 9.61 -8.68
CA ARG A 390 30.32 9.36 -8.54
C ARG A 390 30.91 9.99 -7.27
N GLY A 391 30.06 10.27 -6.27
CA GLY A 391 30.48 10.92 -5.02
C GLY A 391 31.35 10.06 -4.09
N GLY A 392 31.40 8.74 -4.29
CA GLY A 392 32.23 7.84 -3.46
C GLY A 392 31.45 6.97 -2.47
N TRP A 393 30.12 7.07 -2.42
CA TRP A 393 29.26 6.20 -1.61
C TRP A 393 28.64 5.09 -2.45
N ASP A 394 28.65 3.87 -1.92
CA ASP A 394 28.04 2.71 -2.55
C ASP A 394 27.01 2.09 -1.62
N ARG A 395 25.73 2.29 -1.94
CA ARG A 395 24.62 1.83 -1.10
C ARG A 395 24.53 0.31 -0.97
N ASP A 396 25.09 -0.43 -1.93
CA ASP A 396 25.05 -1.89 -1.94
C ASP A 396 26.24 -2.49 -1.15
N LYS A 397 27.24 -1.66 -0.80
CA LYS A 397 28.37 -2.03 0.07
C LYS A 397 28.19 -1.53 1.50
N SER A 398 27.80 -0.26 1.65
CA SER A 398 27.55 0.38 2.94
C SER A 398 26.05 0.38 3.26
N PHE A 399 25.32 1.41 2.82
CA PHE A 399 23.88 1.52 2.97
C PHE A 399 23.38 2.73 2.17
N ASP A 400 22.06 2.80 1.93
CA ASP A 400 21.42 4.01 1.42
C ASP A 400 21.08 4.95 2.59
N ALA A 401 21.80 6.07 2.70
CA ALA A 401 21.68 7.05 3.79
C ALA A 401 20.24 7.55 3.99
N MET A 402 19.47 7.66 2.91
CA MET A 402 18.12 8.23 2.95
C MET A 402 17.08 7.25 3.54
N PHE A 403 17.47 6.00 3.79
CA PHE A 403 16.67 5.00 4.50
C PHE A 403 17.17 4.72 5.93
N GLN A 404 18.07 5.56 6.46
CA GLN A 404 18.64 5.44 7.82
C GLN A 404 18.08 6.51 8.78
N SER A 405 16.87 7.01 8.55
CA SER A 405 16.32 8.18 9.24
C SER A 405 16.26 8.02 10.78
N VAL A 406 15.91 6.84 11.29
CA VAL A 406 15.91 6.56 12.74
C VAL A 406 17.33 6.48 13.28
N ARG A 407 18.22 5.76 12.58
CA ARG A 407 19.64 5.61 12.98
C ARG A 407 20.31 6.97 13.08
N PHE A 408 20.11 7.83 12.09
CA PHE A 408 20.74 9.16 12.06
C PHE A 408 20.11 10.16 13.01
N ALA A 409 18.80 10.08 13.26
CA ALA A 409 18.17 10.85 14.33
C ALA A 409 18.79 10.49 15.69
N ASN A 410 18.94 9.20 15.98
CA ASN A 410 19.57 8.72 17.21
C ASN A 410 21.05 9.14 17.33
N GLN A 411 21.81 9.06 16.23
CA GLN A 411 23.21 9.50 16.20
C GLN A 411 23.36 10.97 16.58
N LEU A 412 22.42 11.82 16.15
CA LEU A 412 22.41 13.25 16.42
C LEU A 412 21.60 13.65 17.66
N GLN A 413 21.03 12.67 18.38
CA GLN A 413 20.15 12.89 19.54
C GLN A 413 18.94 13.78 19.21
N LEU A 414 18.39 13.60 18.01
CA LEU A 414 17.18 14.26 17.52
C LEU A 414 15.97 13.29 17.55
N PRO A 415 14.73 13.79 17.64
CA PRO A 415 13.55 12.96 17.44
C PRO A 415 13.53 12.35 16.03
N PRO A 416 13.24 11.05 15.87
CA PRO A 416 13.08 10.44 14.55
C PRO A 416 11.76 10.84 13.88
N PRO A 417 11.71 10.90 12.53
CA PRO A 417 12.80 10.59 11.59
C PRO A 417 13.73 11.78 11.31
N ALA A 418 15.02 11.51 11.04
CA ALA A 418 15.95 12.55 10.59
C ALA A 418 15.52 13.18 9.26
N ASN A 419 15.48 14.51 9.21
CA ASN A 419 15.27 15.28 7.99
C ASN A 419 16.52 15.29 7.10
N ALA A 420 16.42 15.90 5.92
CA ALA A 420 17.45 15.92 4.91
C ALA A 420 18.79 16.51 5.43
N GLU A 421 18.74 17.60 6.21
CA GLU A 421 19.92 18.24 6.81
C GLU A 421 20.55 17.36 7.90
N ALA A 422 19.72 16.75 8.76
CA ALA A 422 20.19 15.82 9.78
C ALA A 422 20.86 14.58 9.15
N VAL A 423 20.37 14.09 8.02
CA VAL A 423 21.04 13.01 7.27
C VAL A 423 22.42 13.48 6.78
N ILE A 424 22.54 14.71 6.27
CA ILE A 424 23.83 15.28 5.85
C ILE A 424 24.79 15.40 7.03
N GLN A 425 24.34 15.93 8.16
CA GLN A 425 25.13 16.05 9.39
C GLN A 425 25.64 14.70 9.88
N ALA A 426 24.78 13.68 9.92
CA ALA A 426 25.16 12.34 10.38
C ALA A 426 26.18 11.67 9.44
N MET A 427 26.17 12.01 8.15
CA MET A 427 27.09 11.46 7.15
C MET A 427 28.50 12.05 7.20
N PHE A 428 28.77 13.13 7.94
CA PHE A 428 30.14 13.65 8.10
C PHE A 428 31.09 12.67 8.78
N SER A 429 30.58 11.73 9.59
CA SER A 429 31.36 10.68 10.22
C SER A 429 31.39 9.36 9.43
N GLN A 430 30.94 9.36 8.16
CA GLN A 430 30.89 8.17 7.32
C GLN A 430 31.98 8.23 6.23
N HIS A 431 32.89 7.25 6.24
CA HIS A 431 33.95 7.16 5.23
C HIS A 431 33.41 6.77 3.86
N LEU A 432 34.10 7.22 2.80
CA LEU A 432 33.78 6.88 1.42
C LEU A 432 34.19 5.43 1.10
N ASP A 433 33.34 4.75 0.33
CA ASP A 433 33.57 3.39 -0.14
C ASP A 433 34.66 3.30 -1.22
N PHE A 434 34.86 4.39 -1.95
CA PHE A 434 35.82 4.55 -3.04
C PHE A 434 36.15 6.03 -3.28
N ALA A 435 37.18 6.35 -4.07
CA ALA A 435 37.58 7.74 -4.30
C ALA A 435 36.55 8.51 -5.17
N PRO A 436 36.26 9.79 -4.88
CA PRO A 436 35.35 10.58 -5.72
C PRO A 436 35.75 10.56 -7.20
N GLY A 437 34.78 10.43 -8.08
CA GLY A 437 35.00 10.32 -9.52
C GLY A 437 35.46 8.93 -10.00
N GLN A 438 35.92 8.01 -9.15
CA GLN A 438 36.56 6.78 -9.60
C GLN A 438 35.64 5.86 -10.43
N ARG A 439 34.38 5.70 -10.01
CA ARG A 439 33.37 4.85 -10.68
C ARG A 439 31.95 5.33 -10.39
N TYR A 440 30.99 4.80 -11.14
CA TYR A 440 29.56 4.97 -10.87
C TYR A 440 29.11 4.07 -9.71
N ALA A 441 28.36 4.65 -8.76
CA ALA A 441 27.61 3.93 -7.73
C ALA A 441 26.39 4.77 -7.29
N TYR A 442 25.18 4.26 -7.54
CA TYR A 442 23.95 5.01 -7.32
C TYR A 442 23.80 5.47 -5.86
N SER A 443 23.64 6.77 -5.64
CA SER A 443 23.53 7.37 -4.30
C SER A 443 22.43 8.42 -4.24
N ASN A 444 21.41 8.17 -3.42
CA ASN A 444 20.39 9.18 -3.11
C ASN A 444 20.97 10.33 -2.30
N PHE A 445 21.96 10.05 -1.44
CA PHE A 445 22.64 11.04 -0.62
C PHE A 445 23.30 12.15 -1.44
N GLY A 446 23.89 11.78 -2.59
CA GLY A 446 24.48 12.77 -3.49
C GLY A 446 23.46 13.79 -3.99
N TYR A 447 22.22 13.37 -4.25
CA TYR A 447 21.17 14.30 -4.65
C TYR A 447 20.58 15.09 -3.48
N ASN A 448 20.56 14.53 -2.27
CA ASN A 448 20.24 15.30 -1.06
C ASN A 448 21.18 16.52 -0.93
N LEU A 449 22.49 16.32 -1.06
CA LEU A 449 23.46 17.42 -1.11
C LEU A 449 23.18 18.43 -2.23
N LEU A 450 22.80 17.97 -3.43
CA LEU A 450 22.45 18.86 -4.55
C LEU A 450 21.21 19.72 -4.26
N GLY A 451 20.22 19.19 -3.53
CA GLY A 451 19.06 19.96 -3.05
C GLY A 451 19.50 21.15 -2.19
N ARG A 452 20.40 20.90 -1.24
CA ARG A 452 20.96 21.96 -0.38
C ARG A 452 21.87 22.93 -1.13
N VAL A 453 22.58 22.48 -2.18
CA VAL A 453 23.34 23.36 -3.06
C VAL A 453 22.42 24.35 -3.76
N ILE A 454 21.28 23.88 -4.28
CA ILE A 454 20.27 24.76 -4.91
C ILE A 454 19.82 25.82 -3.91
N GLU A 455 19.49 25.43 -2.68
CA GLU A 455 19.04 26.37 -1.64
C GLU A 455 20.11 27.40 -1.29
N LYS A 456 21.33 26.94 -1.01
CA LYS A 456 22.46 27.80 -0.64
C LYS A 456 22.79 28.83 -1.72
N VAL A 457 22.79 28.40 -2.99
CA VAL A 457 23.20 29.25 -4.12
C VAL A 457 22.07 30.15 -4.60
N SER A 458 20.82 29.69 -4.55
CA SER A 458 19.65 30.47 -5.00
C SER A 458 19.05 31.38 -3.93
N GLY A 459 19.23 31.04 -2.65
CA GLY A 459 18.55 31.69 -1.52
C GLY A 459 17.06 31.32 -1.38
N GLN A 460 16.58 30.31 -2.12
CA GLN A 460 15.20 29.82 -2.08
C GLN A 460 15.15 28.40 -1.54
N GLU A 461 14.08 28.04 -0.83
CA GLU A 461 13.77 26.64 -0.49
C GLU A 461 13.75 25.76 -1.75
N TYR A 462 14.25 24.51 -1.66
CA TYR A 462 14.39 23.64 -2.83
C TYR A 462 13.08 23.47 -3.62
N GLU A 463 11.96 23.19 -2.93
CA GLU A 463 10.67 23.03 -3.60
C GLU A 463 10.24 24.32 -4.31
N ALA A 464 10.45 25.48 -3.69
CA ALA A 464 10.08 26.77 -4.26
C ALA A 464 10.87 27.06 -5.54
N TYR A 465 12.19 26.85 -5.52
CA TYR A 465 13.05 27.05 -6.69
C TYR A 465 12.60 26.16 -7.85
N VAL A 466 12.39 24.87 -7.60
CA VAL A 466 11.97 23.92 -8.64
C VAL A 466 10.60 24.29 -9.22
N ARG A 467 9.64 24.67 -8.37
CA ARG A 467 8.30 25.08 -8.83
C ARG A 467 8.36 26.33 -9.70
N GLU A 468 9.13 27.33 -9.29
CA GLU A 468 9.20 28.61 -9.99
C GLU A 468 10.04 28.55 -11.27
N HIS A 469 11.22 27.94 -11.23
CA HIS A 469 12.22 28.04 -12.29
C HIS A 469 12.25 26.83 -13.23
N VAL A 470 11.76 25.67 -12.80
CA VAL A 470 11.74 24.44 -13.61
C VAL A 470 10.33 24.07 -14.07
N LEU A 471 9.36 24.09 -13.17
CA LEU A 471 8.02 23.56 -13.45
C LEU A 471 7.07 24.62 -14.06
N ALA A 472 7.04 25.83 -13.50
CA ALA A 472 6.15 26.89 -13.98
C ALA A 472 6.40 27.30 -15.44
N PRO A 473 7.65 27.40 -15.96
CA PRO A 473 7.89 27.69 -17.39
C PRO A 473 7.31 26.61 -18.33
N LEU A 474 7.09 25.41 -17.82
CA LEU A 474 6.48 24.29 -18.54
C LEU A 474 4.96 24.18 -18.33
N SER A 475 4.35 25.16 -17.64
CA SER A 475 2.94 25.12 -17.25
C SER A 475 2.59 23.86 -16.43
N ILE A 476 3.51 23.45 -15.55
CA ILE A 476 3.30 22.39 -14.56
C ILE A 476 3.04 23.06 -13.20
N THR A 477 1.84 22.87 -12.66
CA THR A 477 1.39 23.55 -11.43
C THR A 477 0.99 22.61 -10.30
N ALA A 478 0.71 21.34 -10.61
CA ALA A 478 0.18 20.37 -9.65
C ALA A 478 1.26 19.62 -8.85
N MET A 479 2.48 19.54 -9.39
CA MET A 479 3.62 18.88 -8.74
C MET A 479 3.99 19.56 -7.42
N LYS A 480 4.27 18.72 -6.41
CA LYS A 480 4.65 19.13 -5.04
C LYS A 480 5.39 18.00 -4.33
N ILE A 481 6.01 18.27 -3.18
CA ILE A 481 6.53 17.24 -2.29
C ILE A 481 5.36 16.47 -1.64
N GLY A 482 5.45 15.14 -1.64
CA GLY A 482 4.43 14.25 -1.06
C GLY A 482 4.65 13.99 0.43
N GLY A 483 3.60 13.52 1.10
CA GLY A 483 3.64 13.09 2.50
C GLY A 483 3.84 11.58 2.64
N THR A 484 4.51 11.14 3.71
CA THR A 484 4.72 9.70 3.97
C THR A 484 3.42 8.99 4.37
N ARG A 485 2.65 9.56 5.30
CA ARG A 485 1.49 8.92 5.91
C ARG A 485 0.25 9.02 5.02
N LEU A 486 -0.65 8.06 5.20
CA LEU A 486 -1.93 8.07 4.49
C LEU A 486 -2.77 9.30 4.85
N SER A 487 -2.66 9.80 6.08
CA SER A 487 -3.32 11.04 6.54
C SER A 487 -2.76 12.31 5.89
N GLN A 488 -1.54 12.26 5.33
CA GLN A 488 -0.90 13.36 4.60
C GLN A 488 -1.10 13.25 3.08
N ARG A 489 -1.79 12.21 2.61
CA ARG A 489 -2.09 12.01 1.19
C ARG A 489 -2.84 13.23 0.65
N SER A 490 -2.38 13.79 -0.46
CA SER A 490 -3.10 14.88 -1.13
C SER A 490 -4.43 14.40 -1.72
N GLU A 491 -5.40 15.30 -1.91
CA GLU A 491 -6.72 14.98 -2.48
C GLU A 491 -6.61 14.28 -3.85
N ASP A 492 -5.80 14.83 -4.75
CA ASP A 492 -5.59 14.26 -6.10
C ASP A 492 -4.56 13.13 -6.16
N GLU A 493 -4.00 12.70 -5.03
CA GLU A 493 -2.96 11.68 -4.95
C GLU A 493 -3.54 10.28 -4.79
N VAL A 494 -3.04 9.33 -5.58
CA VAL A 494 -3.46 7.93 -5.48
C VAL A 494 -3.08 7.29 -4.15
N ARG A 495 -3.85 6.27 -3.75
CA ARG A 495 -3.44 5.34 -2.69
C ARG A 495 -2.41 4.35 -3.24
N TYR A 496 -1.41 4.02 -2.44
CA TYR A 496 -0.34 3.07 -2.79
C TYR A 496 -0.58 1.71 -2.14
N TYR A 497 -0.29 0.65 -2.90
CA TYR A 497 -0.52 -0.72 -2.48
C TYR A 497 0.78 -1.53 -2.54
N GLN A 498 1.11 -2.18 -1.43
CA GLN A 498 2.18 -3.16 -1.36
C GLN A 498 1.88 -4.16 -0.25
N PRO A 499 1.96 -5.47 -0.49
CA PRO A 499 1.85 -6.46 0.56
C PRO A 499 2.92 -6.31 1.64
N GLY A 500 2.57 -6.63 2.88
CA GLY A 500 3.49 -6.63 4.02
C GLY A 500 3.54 -5.31 4.80
N THR A 501 4.26 -5.35 5.92
CA THR A 501 4.46 -4.24 6.85
C THR A 501 5.95 -4.01 7.10
N GLY A 502 6.28 -2.82 7.57
CA GLY A 502 7.60 -2.47 8.08
C GLY A 502 7.47 -1.72 9.41
N LYS A 503 8.61 -1.46 10.05
CA LYS A 503 8.68 -0.70 11.30
C LYS A 503 8.50 0.79 11.05
N SER A 504 7.60 1.44 11.78
CA SER A 504 7.44 2.88 11.70
C SER A 504 8.75 3.60 12.06
N VAL A 505 9.06 4.66 11.31
CA VAL A 505 10.22 5.53 11.55
C VAL A 505 9.88 6.83 12.30
N PHE A 506 8.63 7.00 12.73
CA PHE A 506 8.18 8.24 13.38
C PHE A 506 8.11 8.08 14.89
N ALA A 507 8.49 9.13 15.63
CA ALA A 507 8.51 9.10 17.09
C ALA A 507 7.16 8.70 17.74
N GLU A 508 6.03 9.10 17.16
CA GLU A 508 4.68 8.88 17.72
C GLU A 508 4.30 7.39 17.83
N ASP A 509 4.77 6.57 16.90
CA ASP A 509 4.44 5.15 16.77
C ASP A 509 5.69 4.31 16.44
N LEU A 510 6.85 4.75 16.91
CA LEU A 510 8.16 4.16 16.57
C LEU A 510 8.15 2.65 16.81
N ASP A 511 8.72 1.90 15.87
CA ASP A 511 8.79 0.43 15.88
C ASP A 511 7.45 -0.34 15.86
N GLN A 512 6.31 0.36 15.75
CA GLN A 512 5.04 -0.28 15.46
C GLN A 512 4.99 -0.77 14.00
N GLU A 513 4.26 -1.86 13.77
CA GLU A 513 4.04 -2.39 12.43
C GLU A 513 3.09 -1.48 11.66
N VAL A 514 3.57 -0.94 10.53
CA VAL A 514 2.80 -0.08 9.63
C VAL A 514 2.89 -0.59 8.20
N PRO A 515 1.90 -0.32 7.33
CA PRO A 515 2.01 -0.68 5.92
C PRO A 515 3.26 -0.08 5.28
N TRP A 516 3.98 -0.85 4.46
CA TRP A 516 5.23 -0.41 3.83
C TRP A 516 5.19 0.98 3.19
N PRO A 517 4.14 1.38 2.44
CA PRO A 517 4.09 2.71 1.82
C PRO A 517 3.81 3.85 2.81
N TYR A 518 3.43 3.56 4.06
CA TYR A 518 2.82 4.52 4.99
C TYR A 518 3.45 4.44 6.38
N GLY A 519 4.68 4.93 6.52
CA GLY A 519 5.35 5.13 7.81
C GLY A 519 6.67 4.38 7.98
N ALA A 520 6.98 3.41 7.12
CA ALA A 520 8.18 2.57 7.26
C ALA A 520 9.49 3.20 6.72
N TRP A 521 9.42 4.44 6.24
CA TRP A 521 10.50 5.25 5.68
C TRP A 521 10.01 6.71 5.60
N TYR A 522 10.87 7.67 5.30
CA TYR A 522 10.54 9.10 5.39
C TYR A 522 10.69 9.80 4.03
N LEU A 523 9.58 10.02 3.34
CA LEU A 523 9.50 10.63 1.99
C LEU A 523 9.87 12.11 2.00
N GLU A 524 9.52 12.84 3.05
CA GLU A 524 9.69 14.29 3.13
C GLU A 524 11.18 14.68 3.14
N ALA A 525 12.06 13.83 3.68
CA ALA A 525 13.52 14.02 3.59
C ALA A 525 14.10 13.67 2.21
N MET A 526 13.29 13.18 1.26
CA MET A 526 13.71 12.77 -0.07
C MET A 526 13.39 13.80 -1.16
N ASP A 527 13.06 15.03 -0.78
CA ASP A 527 12.64 16.13 -1.66
C ASP A 527 13.38 16.19 -3.01
N SER A 528 14.71 16.21 -2.99
CA SER A 528 15.56 16.43 -4.17
C SER A 528 15.88 15.17 -4.98
N HIS A 529 15.40 14.00 -4.55
CA HIS A 529 15.82 12.74 -5.16
C HIS A 529 14.73 11.67 -5.24
N GLY A 530 13.57 11.88 -4.63
CA GLY A 530 12.47 10.90 -4.59
C GLY A 530 11.12 11.41 -4.08
N GLY A 531 11.07 12.62 -3.50
CA GLY A 531 9.96 13.13 -2.69
C GLY A 531 8.76 13.64 -3.48
N TRP A 532 8.91 13.90 -4.77
CA TRP A 532 7.86 14.54 -5.58
C TRP A 532 6.69 13.60 -5.87
N ILE A 533 5.50 14.19 -5.91
CA ILE A 533 4.31 13.60 -6.54
C ILE A 533 3.98 14.36 -7.83
N ALA A 534 3.62 13.63 -8.90
CA ALA A 534 3.30 14.21 -10.20
C ALA A 534 2.25 13.39 -10.95
N SER A 535 1.58 14.04 -11.90
CA SER A 535 0.76 13.38 -12.91
C SER A 535 1.62 12.85 -14.07
N ALA A 536 1.11 11.88 -14.83
CA ALA A 536 1.82 11.38 -16.01
C ALA A 536 1.91 12.47 -17.09
N THR A 537 0.90 13.32 -17.20
CA THR A 537 0.84 14.42 -18.16
C THR A 537 1.83 15.55 -17.84
N ASP A 538 2.08 15.86 -16.56
CA ASP A 538 3.08 16.85 -16.19
C ASP A 538 4.51 16.35 -16.44
N LEU A 539 4.80 15.09 -16.13
CA LEU A 539 6.09 14.49 -16.50
C LEU A 539 6.27 14.39 -18.02
N ALA A 540 5.19 14.22 -18.77
CA ALA A 540 5.22 14.25 -20.23
C ALA A 540 5.56 15.65 -20.77
N LYS A 541 5.02 16.73 -20.17
CA LYS A 541 5.43 18.11 -20.47
C LYS A 541 6.92 18.33 -20.18
N PHE A 542 7.41 17.85 -19.03
CA PHE A 542 8.83 17.89 -18.68
C PHE A 542 9.70 17.17 -19.72
N ALA A 543 9.29 15.98 -20.16
CA ALA A 543 10.01 15.23 -21.19
C ALA A 543 10.06 15.97 -22.54
N MET A 544 8.93 16.56 -22.94
CA MET A 544 8.77 17.30 -24.20
C MET A 544 9.58 18.60 -24.24
N ALA A 545 9.90 19.20 -23.09
CA ALA A 545 10.66 20.44 -23.02
C ALA A 545 12.00 20.36 -23.77
N PHE A 546 12.56 19.16 -23.88
CA PHE A 546 13.85 18.87 -24.49
C PHE A 546 13.74 18.33 -25.93
N ASP A 547 12.53 18.19 -26.49
CA ASP A 547 12.32 17.70 -27.86
C ASP A 547 12.79 18.71 -28.91
N ASP A 548 12.78 20.00 -28.55
CA ASP A 548 13.35 21.11 -29.33
C ASP A 548 14.40 21.85 -28.48
N PRO A 549 15.66 21.39 -28.49
CA PRO A 549 16.72 21.99 -27.68
C PRO A 549 17.02 23.47 -27.99
N GLU A 550 16.66 23.97 -29.18
CA GLU A 550 16.85 25.39 -29.53
C GLU A 550 15.87 26.30 -28.77
N ASN A 551 14.67 25.80 -28.50
CA ASN A 551 13.58 26.57 -27.90
C ASN A 551 13.16 26.02 -26.53
N CYS A 552 14.05 25.28 -25.87
CA CYS A 552 13.79 24.74 -24.54
C CYS A 552 13.66 25.90 -23.52
N PRO A 553 12.54 26.00 -22.78
CA PRO A 553 12.28 27.14 -21.91
C PRO A 553 13.01 27.06 -20.56
N ILE A 554 13.71 25.95 -20.27
CA ILE A 554 14.30 25.69 -18.95
C ILE A 554 15.81 25.48 -18.97
N LEU A 555 16.42 25.19 -20.11
CA LEU A 555 17.87 25.05 -20.30
C LEU A 555 18.24 25.46 -21.73
N SER A 556 19.46 25.95 -21.92
CA SER A 556 20.05 26.16 -23.24
C SER A 556 20.39 24.84 -23.93
N ARG A 557 20.54 24.88 -25.27
CA ARG A 557 21.05 23.76 -26.06
C ARG A 557 22.34 23.17 -25.48
N GLU A 558 23.31 24.03 -25.15
CA GLU A 558 24.63 23.61 -24.65
C GLU A 558 24.50 22.82 -23.33
N SER A 559 23.67 23.29 -22.40
CA SER A 559 23.41 22.57 -21.15
C SER A 559 22.65 21.27 -21.37
N ILE A 560 21.74 21.21 -22.35
CA ILE A 560 21.03 19.96 -22.69
C ILE A 560 21.99 18.92 -23.27
N GLU A 561 22.96 19.34 -24.10
CA GLU A 561 24.02 18.49 -24.61
C GLU A 561 24.89 17.99 -23.44
N GLN A 562 25.36 18.91 -22.59
CA GLN A 562 26.14 18.57 -21.39
C GLN A 562 25.39 17.65 -20.40
N MET A 563 24.06 17.81 -20.27
CA MET A 563 23.21 17.00 -19.40
C MET A 563 23.26 15.51 -19.78
N HIS A 564 23.40 15.22 -21.08
CA HIS A 564 23.41 13.86 -21.61
C HIS A 564 24.80 13.34 -21.94
N ASP A 565 25.85 14.17 -21.80
CA ASP A 565 27.22 13.77 -22.08
C ASP A 565 27.63 12.52 -21.29
N ARG A 566 28.31 11.63 -22.01
CA ARG A 566 28.87 10.42 -21.42
C ARG A 566 29.99 10.79 -20.45
N PRO A 567 29.95 10.32 -19.19
CA PRO A 567 31.01 10.60 -18.24
C PRO A 567 32.33 9.92 -18.66
N GLU A 568 33.45 10.54 -18.32
CA GLU A 568 34.77 9.96 -18.55
C GLU A 568 35.07 8.74 -17.65
N GLY A 569 36.07 7.95 -18.04
CA GLY A 569 36.59 6.82 -17.27
C GLY A 569 35.60 5.67 -17.13
N SER A 570 35.76 4.87 -16.08
CA SER A 570 34.99 3.64 -15.84
C SER A 570 33.47 3.85 -15.73
N ALA A 571 33.01 5.09 -15.52
CA ALA A 571 31.59 5.43 -15.45
C ALA A 571 30.91 5.43 -16.83
N GLY A 572 31.65 5.75 -17.90
CA GLY A 572 31.12 5.79 -19.27
C GLY A 572 31.80 4.83 -20.25
N PHE A 573 32.92 4.22 -19.86
CA PHE A 573 33.73 3.36 -20.72
C PHE A 573 34.03 2.03 -20.01
N GLU A 574 34.16 0.96 -20.78
CA GLU A 574 34.69 -0.33 -20.34
C GLU A 574 36.21 -0.25 -20.13
N ASP A 575 36.80 -1.27 -19.49
CA ASP A 575 38.24 -1.29 -19.16
C ASP A 575 39.16 -1.23 -20.39
N ASP A 576 38.67 -1.65 -21.56
CA ASP A 576 39.38 -1.59 -22.84
C ASP A 576 39.22 -0.24 -23.57
N GLY A 577 38.50 0.72 -22.97
CA GLY A 577 38.21 2.03 -23.54
C GLY A 577 36.99 2.06 -24.46
N THR A 578 36.28 0.93 -24.63
CA THR A 578 35.03 0.89 -25.41
C THR A 578 33.95 1.70 -24.71
N PRO A 579 33.20 2.59 -25.40
CA PRO A 579 32.12 3.33 -24.75
C PRO A 579 30.97 2.40 -24.34
N LYS A 580 30.47 2.56 -23.12
CA LYS A 580 29.36 1.76 -22.60
C LYS A 580 28.07 2.03 -23.38
N GLU A 581 27.33 0.96 -23.64
CA GLU A 581 25.99 1.01 -24.24
C GLU A 581 24.93 1.55 -23.28
N THR A 582 25.17 1.46 -21.96
CA THR A 582 24.33 2.08 -20.93
C THR A 582 25.21 2.81 -19.91
N TYR A 583 24.90 4.08 -19.64
CA TYR A 583 25.65 4.92 -18.69
C TYR A 583 24.75 5.96 -18.04
N TYR A 584 25.17 6.53 -16.91
CA TYR A 584 24.47 7.61 -16.23
C TYR A 584 25.17 8.96 -16.49
N SER A 585 24.43 9.96 -16.94
CA SER A 585 24.92 11.33 -17.16
C SER A 585 24.43 12.26 -16.04
N LEU A 586 24.14 13.54 -16.31
CA LEU A 586 23.65 14.46 -15.29
C LEU A 586 22.14 14.23 -15.07
N GLY A 587 21.82 13.32 -14.14
CA GLY A 587 20.42 13.01 -13.76
C GLY A 587 19.69 12.02 -14.64
N TRP A 588 20.31 11.51 -15.71
CA TRP A 588 19.66 10.60 -16.66
C TRP A 588 20.42 9.29 -16.83
N MET A 589 19.68 8.19 -16.97
CA MET A 589 20.22 6.98 -17.60
C MET A 589 20.15 7.15 -19.11
N ASN A 590 21.18 6.68 -19.80
CA ASN A 590 21.28 6.73 -21.26
C ASN A 590 21.47 5.31 -21.77
N ARG A 591 20.75 4.95 -22.84
CA ARG A 591 20.99 3.71 -23.58
C ARG A 591 21.24 4.01 -25.05
N VAL A 592 22.38 3.56 -25.55
CA VAL A 592 22.77 3.66 -26.96
C VAL A 592 22.14 2.48 -27.70
N LEU A 593 21.42 2.76 -28.78
CA LEU A 593 20.83 1.74 -29.63
C LEU A 593 21.85 1.22 -30.63
N SER A 594 21.60 0.05 -31.22
CA SER A 594 22.47 -0.54 -32.24
C SER A 594 22.69 0.36 -33.46
N SER A 595 21.77 1.29 -33.70
CA SER A 595 21.83 2.29 -34.78
C SER A 595 22.64 3.55 -34.41
N GLY A 596 23.06 3.68 -33.15
CA GLY A 596 23.88 4.77 -32.63
C GLY A 596 23.10 5.88 -31.93
N GLU A 597 21.79 5.99 -32.15
CA GLU A 597 20.94 6.94 -31.46
C GLU A 597 20.75 6.57 -29.98
N ILE A 598 20.40 7.56 -29.16
CA ILE A 598 20.37 7.42 -27.70
C ILE A 598 18.96 7.67 -27.19
N ASN A 599 18.47 6.78 -26.33
CA ASN A 599 17.29 7.04 -25.51
C ASN A 599 17.72 7.42 -24.09
N HIS A 600 17.10 8.46 -23.55
CA HIS A 600 17.31 8.93 -22.18
C HIS A 600 16.15 8.46 -21.31
N TRP A 601 16.40 7.96 -20.12
CA TRP A 601 15.34 7.46 -19.26
C TRP A 601 15.68 7.56 -17.77
N HIS A 602 14.66 7.44 -16.94
CA HIS A 602 14.84 7.23 -15.51
C HIS A 602 13.67 6.40 -14.98
N THR A 603 13.96 5.46 -14.08
CA THR A 603 12.93 4.75 -13.31
C THR A 603 12.82 5.32 -11.91
N GLY A 604 11.64 5.23 -11.31
CA GLY A 604 11.43 5.47 -9.90
C GLY A 604 10.88 4.22 -9.22
N SER A 605 11.34 3.96 -7.99
CA SER A 605 10.82 2.88 -7.17
C SER A 605 10.92 3.25 -5.70
N LEU A 606 9.77 3.27 -5.04
CA LEU A 606 9.63 3.36 -3.59
C LEU A 606 8.56 2.36 -3.17
N ASN A 607 8.48 2.03 -1.88
CA ASN A 607 7.45 1.12 -1.41
C ASN A 607 6.05 1.64 -1.80
N GLY A 608 5.31 0.81 -2.52
CA GLY A 608 3.98 1.15 -3.04
C GLY A 608 3.95 1.89 -4.39
N THR A 609 5.08 2.22 -5.02
CA THR A 609 5.09 2.88 -6.35
C THR A 609 6.20 2.36 -7.25
N ALA A 610 5.92 2.30 -8.54
CA ALA A 610 6.90 2.09 -9.59
C ALA A 610 6.60 2.99 -10.78
N THR A 611 7.63 3.68 -11.27
CA THR A 611 7.48 4.70 -12.30
C THR A 611 8.58 4.59 -13.34
N ILE A 612 8.30 5.05 -14.55
CA ILE A 612 9.29 5.16 -15.62
C ILE A 612 8.99 6.37 -16.49
N LEU A 613 10.05 7.10 -16.84
CA LEU A 613 10.06 8.20 -17.80
C LEU A 613 11.13 7.88 -18.86
N ILE A 614 10.74 7.91 -20.13
CA ILE A 614 11.61 7.62 -21.27
C ILE A 614 11.45 8.71 -22.31
N ARG A 615 12.58 9.22 -22.79
CA ARG A 615 12.73 10.08 -23.97
C ARG A 615 13.43 9.31 -25.07
N ARG A 616 12.75 9.05 -26.20
CA ARG A 616 13.37 8.37 -27.33
C ARG A 616 14.01 9.36 -28.29
N HIS A 617 15.05 8.90 -28.97
CA HIS A 617 15.72 9.63 -30.05
C HIS A 617 14.79 10.09 -31.18
N ASP A 618 13.65 9.41 -31.39
CA ASP A 618 12.71 9.71 -32.47
C ASP A 618 11.62 10.74 -32.08
N GLY A 619 11.83 11.45 -30.96
CA GLY A 619 10.93 12.49 -30.45
C GLY A 619 9.70 11.94 -29.72
N LYS A 620 9.64 10.63 -29.47
CA LYS A 620 8.54 10.03 -28.70
C LYS A 620 8.91 9.86 -27.24
N ASN A 621 8.10 10.42 -26.35
CA ASN A 621 8.31 10.29 -24.91
C ASN A 621 7.20 9.41 -24.29
N MET A 622 7.57 8.64 -23.27
CA MET A 622 6.68 7.73 -22.55
C MET A 622 6.80 7.95 -21.05
N VAL A 623 5.66 8.05 -20.38
CA VAL A 623 5.56 8.09 -18.92
C VAL A 623 4.58 7.02 -18.49
N ALA A 624 4.95 6.23 -17.48
CA ALA A 624 4.01 5.35 -16.79
C ALA A 624 4.24 5.41 -15.28
N LEU A 625 3.15 5.62 -14.53
CA LEU A 625 3.12 5.72 -13.09
C LEU A 625 2.17 4.66 -12.53
N LEU A 626 2.66 3.84 -11.59
CA LEU A 626 1.93 2.70 -11.04
C LEU A 626 1.81 2.85 -9.53
N ASN A 627 0.62 2.68 -8.96
CA ASN A 627 0.40 2.75 -7.51
C ASN A 627 0.71 1.43 -6.78
N SER A 628 1.66 0.68 -7.34
CA SER A 628 2.24 -0.53 -6.76
C SER A 628 3.66 -0.70 -7.25
N ARG A 629 4.53 -1.24 -6.39
CA ARG A 629 5.95 -1.47 -6.70
C ARG A 629 6.23 -2.85 -7.27
N VAL A 630 5.55 -3.85 -6.71
CA VAL A 630 5.80 -5.28 -6.91
C VAL A 630 4.50 -5.98 -7.31
N SER A 631 4.64 -7.15 -7.92
CA SER A 631 3.53 -8.07 -8.22
C SER A 631 3.93 -9.52 -7.97
N PRO A 632 2.98 -10.46 -7.90
CA PRO A 632 3.31 -11.89 -7.80
C PRO A 632 4.20 -12.43 -8.94
N SER A 633 4.25 -11.73 -10.07
CA SER A 633 5.00 -12.13 -11.28
C SER A 633 6.20 -11.24 -11.60
N ALA A 634 6.45 -10.17 -10.83
CA ALA A 634 7.57 -9.26 -11.06
C ALA A 634 7.99 -8.51 -9.79
N GLU A 635 9.29 -8.56 -9.48
CA GLU A 635 9.89 -7.84 -8.35
C GLU A 635 10.05 -6.33 -8.61
N HIS A 636 10.04 -5.90 -9.87
CA HIS A 636 10.16 -4.48 -10.26
C HIS A 636 9.26 -4.13 -11.44
N LEU A 637 8.06 -3.61 -11.16
CA LEU A 637 7.07 -3.27 -12.19
C LEU A 637 7.54 -2.20 -13.18
N GLY A 638 8.34 -1.22 -12.73
CA GLY A 638 8.90 -0.19 -13.61
C GLY A 638 9.86 -0.74 -14.67
N ARG A 639 10.58 -1.83 -14.36
CA ARG A 639 11.42 -2.53 -15.35
C ARG A 639 10.59 -3.45 -16.24
N ALA A 640 9.55 -4.07 -15.69
CA ALA A 640 8.65 -4.96 -16.44
C ALA A 640 7.88 -4.19 -17.53
N ILE A 641 7.47 -2.94 -17.25
CA ILE A 641 6.67 -2.15 -18.19
C ILE A 641 7.50 -1.51 -19.32
N ASP A 642 8.82 -1.31 -19.15
CA ASP A 642 9.72 -0.67 -20.14
C ASP A 642 9.55 -1.22 -21.56
N ARG A 643 9.73 -2.54 -21.73
CA ARG A 643 9.59 -3.20 -23.04
C ARG A 643 8.18 -3.06 -23.63
N LEU A 644 7.17 -3.05 -22.77
CA LEU A 644 5.78 -2.91 -23.20
C LEU A 644 5.49 -1.51 -23.71
N LEU A 645 6.04 -0.46 -23.09
CA LEU A 645 5.87 0.92 -23.54
C LEU A 645 6.50 1.15 -24.92
N HIS A 646 7.69 0.61 -25.16
CA HIS A 646 8.31 0.66 -26.49
C HIS A 646 7.40 -0.01 -27.55
N LYS A 647 6.93 -1.23 -27.28
CA LYS A 647 5.99 -1.94 -28.16
C LYS A 647 4.68 -1.16 -28.38
N ALA A 648 4.15 -0.55 -27.32
CA ALA A 648 2.92 0.22 -27.39
C ALA A 648 3.10 1.45 -28.28
N VAL A 649 4.18 2.22 -28.08
CA VAL A 649 4.48 3.39 -28.91
C VAL A 649 4.75 3.01 -30.36
N ASP A 650 5.45 1.92 -30.63
CA ASP A 650 5.72 1.46 -32.01
C ASP A 650 4.45 0.99 -32.74
N SER A 651 3.38 0.63 -32.00
CA SER A 651 2.07 0.30 -32.59
C SER A 651 1.30 1.52 -33.09
N VAL A 652 1.67 2.72 -32.62
CA VAL A 652 1.09 3.98 -33.06
C VAL A 652 1.87 4.44 -34.30
N GLY A 653 1.20 4.51 -35.45
CA GLY A 653 1.80 5.02 -36.68
C GLY A 653 2.30 6.47 -36.54
N LYS A 654 2.97 7.01 -37.57
CA LYS A 654 3.28 8.45 -37.61
C LYS A 654 1.95 9.22 -37.61
N LEU A 655 1.67 9.93 -36.52
CA LEU A 655 0.51 10.83 -36.39
C LEU A 655 0.80 12.20 -37.01
#